data_AF-A0A094F9E0-F1
#
_entry.id   AF-A0A094F9E0-F1
#
_cell.length_a   1.000
_cell.length_b   1.000
_cell.length_c   1.000
_cell.angle_alpha   90.00
_cell.angle_beta   90.00
_cell.angle_gamma   90.00
#
_symmetry.space_group_name_H-M   'P 1'
#
loop_
_entity.id
_entity.type
_entity.pdbx_description
1 polymer ?
#
loop_
_entity_poly.entity_id
_entity_poly.type
_entity_poly.pdbx_seq_one_letter_code
_entity_poly.pdbx_strand_id
1 'polypeptide(L)'
;MADPVLAKPSGPCCLNGTIHQGESTGKFVTLAGVETYVGTPKKPNGHILLYFPDVWGMFLNGLLIMDGFADAGYLVLGMDYFRGDPVWKHRKDRHDRSDPNFDYEAWKKKHTAFANENVPKWVSAVKEKYGEEQTKYACVGYCFGAPYVCNELAGDTVTAGAFAHPAFLKEHHFFNLKRPLFLSCAEVDHTFDSHSRQRALEILQTEKKPYQLQLFSGVEHGFALRGDLENPYERYVKEQSLKGIVEWFNFWLSHELDAPKFVAGVRPFSAEHHNGDQPGTLDLQTYEKLDVPVASQVSLESMAPPVAFNFDQEVAIVTGAGSRMPGEIGNGRATAILLARQGCKVALVDFNVEWAQETKRMIDEEGGISEVIQADVTDEESCKNAVAKTVALFGSVNILVNIVGVGGAMGDATKIDMAAWDRDFRINVTSMVLMSRHAIPEMRKNGRGSIVNMSSVSGLLGGNPSLLYPTSKGAIIQMTRAMAAHHGAENIRVNCVCPGMVFTPMVRGRGMTDDMRQARINQNLMKQEGTGWDVGYGILFLCSKEAKWITGLIMPIDGGSRGPVNRALPYALSACEHPLQLSSFYHVDENQTAPEPNTPRQYRGSNHGYDGPTGAQMPHPSWPHSNSVVLPDMAIPESLHSGGEGDGLQDANRAVHHISDERSNSLPLQSHPTPRDSDITTNSPHETITVRCQRTESPTYIGRAYYISGDTTIDERSARSYTPSRTGGLSDMEEKILELCGSFKLPPKSTRQILMETFMQYCYPWMPTLSQSELHQGSDKFQSFLLLQSMFVAASRISPAPGVVSDASSEQFYQRAKALFWAGHENNPLTVIKAITMLHWYNPDGPAYVSYDASEFWLKMGVGLAYQIGLHKEPPQGPHRAIRRRIWWSLAVRDSLISVSHGRPRAINMDDCETSPPCLDDFPESHAQGELFIPYVEICCLLGDLVECCSRKRMCSTQRLHVETVLFRWTRTLPSNLSLSPKQPHTKTYDLLAHNFNARQLHVPYFICLIILARPTAASGEVSSVPVLAASFVAGIYEYFLARDQVKFLSPVFTNFCLVASIVLLSVRPFPELWEAIQPDLEVMQKCLNELSKRWRSAIGASKALQKAIDIRQAHLPSEGSSLTRPTSAQLALFEEFSVDLCRIWPIYEPQISLHGSGNSAQRNVDFQVNPGEEFTPISDQATIPMADLGFATEGGEQDLTNLQFGGIGEWFMNDWDMTGFR
;
A
#
# COMPACT_ATOMS: atom_id res chain seq x y z
N MET A 1 -43.27 12.44 9.49
CA MET A 1 -42.03 12.98 10.11
C MET A 1 -41.58 14.18 9.30
N ALA A 2 -40.62 14.98 9.78
CA ALA A 2 -39.98 15.98 8.92
C ALA A 2 -39.04 15.28 7.92
N ASP A 3 -39.14 15.64 6.65
CA ASP A 3 -38.29 15.16 5.56
C ASP A 3 -36.88 15.79 5.67
N PRO A 4 -35.82 15.02 5.97
CA PRO A 4 -34.52 15.58 6.36
C PRO A 4 -33.81 16.31 5.22
N VAL A 5 -33.15 17.42 5.56
CA VAL A 5 -32.35 18.22 4.62
C VAL A 5 -30.96 17.61 4.47
N LEU A 6 -30.58 17.25 3.25
CA LEU A 6 -29.26 16.71 2.91
C LEU A 6 -28.34 17.79 2.33
N ALA A 7 -28.78 18.53 1.31
CA ALA A 7 -28.07 19.75 0.91
C ALA A 7 -28.79 20.96 1.51
N LYS A 8 -28.09 21.68 2.39
CA LYS A 8 -28.60 22.81 3.17
C LYS A 8 -29.00 23.99 2.25
N PRO A 9 -29.62 25.06 2.78
CA PRO A 9 -29.74 26.32 2.05
C PRO A 9 -28.39 26.86 1.60
N SER A 10 -28.34 27.52 0.44
CA SER A 10 -27.14 28.19 -0.08
C SER A 10 -26.55 29.15 0.96
N GLY A 11 -25.37 28.79 1.47
CA GLY A 11 -24.71 29.47 2.58
C GLY A 11 -23.80 30.63 2.17
N PRO A 12 -23.05 31.20 3.13
CA PRO A 12 -22.28 32.44 2.96
C PRO A 12 -21.34 32.50 1.75
N CYS A 13 -20.59 31.44 1.41
CA CYS A 13 -19.68 31.47 0.25
C CYS A 13 -20.37 31.39 -1.12
N CYS A 14 -21.71 31.23 -1.16
CA CYS A 14 -22.47 31.37 -2.41
C CYS A 14 -22.49 32.81 -2.94
N LEU A 15 -22.05 33.79 -2.13
CA LEU A 15 -21.94 35.21 -2.47
C LEU A 15 -20.55 35.62 -2.95
N ASN A 16 -19.56 34.71 -2.93
CA ASN A 16 -18.20 34.95 -3.41
C ASN A 16 -17.99 34.24 -4.76
N GLY A 17 -17.10 34.75 -5.63
CA GLY A 17 -16.72 34.06 -6.87
C GLY A 17 -16.02 34.93 -7.90
N THR A 18 -15.22 34.32 -8.77
CA THR A 18 -14.52 35.01 -9.87
C THR A 18 -15.41 35.06 -11.11
N ILE A 19 -15.56 36.23 -11.75
CA ILE A 19 -16.22 36.36 -13.05
C ILE A 19 -15.21 35.99 -14.15
N HIS A 20 -15.61 35.11 -15.06
CA HIS A 20 -14.75 34.56 -16.12
C HIS A 20 -14.73 35.46 -17.35
N GLN A 21 -13.62 35.48 -18.08
CA GLN A 21 -13.50 36.23 -19.33
C GLN A 21 -14.04 35.40 -20.51
N GLY A 22 -14.78 36.03 -21.42
CA GLY A 22 -15.35 35.41 -22.62
C GLY A 22 -16.58 36.17 -23.12
N GLU A 23 -17.08 35.82 -24.31
CA GLU A 23 -18.32 36.35 -24.87
C GLU A 23 -19.35 35.24 -25.01
N SER A 24 -20.58 35.49 -24.57
CA SER A 24 -21.72 34.58 -24.71
C SER A 24 -22.33 34.67 -26.11
N THR A 25 -22.50 33.53 -26.78
CA THR A 25 -22.89 33.40 -28.20
C THR A 25 -24.38 33.08 -28.42
N GLY A 26 -25.05 32.56 -27.40
CA GLY A 26 -26.49 32.30 -27.37
C GLY A 26 -27.33 33.57 -27.24
N LYS A 27 -28.66 33.40 -27.18
CA LYS A 27 -29.63 34.51 -27.24
C LYS A 27 -30.77 34.36 -26.25
N PHE A 28 -31.21 35.49 -25.68
CA PHE A 28 -32.39 35.54 -24.83
C PHE A 28 -33.69 35.57 -25.64
N VAL A 29 -34.68 34.80 -25.19
CA VAL A 29 -36.05 34.74 -25.72
C VAL A 29 -37.04 34.58 -24.55
N THR A 30 -38.30 34.97 -24.72
CA THR A 30 -39.35 34.69 -23.72
C THR A 30 -40.07 33.38 -24.04
N LEU A 31 -40.13 32.45 -23.08
CA LEU A 31 -40.92 31.21 -23.14
C LEU A 31 -41.83 31.11 -21.91
N ALA A 32 -43.12 30.79 -22.09
CA ALA A 32 -44.10 30.74 -21.00
C ALA A 32 -44.15 31.99 -20.08
N GLY A 33 -43.76 33.17 -20.59
CA GLY A 33 -43.64 34.41 -19.81
C GLY A 33 -42.34 34.56 -19.02
N VAL A 34 -41.36 33.67 -19.21
CA VAL A 34 -40.07 33.64 -18.51
C VAL A 34 -38.93 33.93 -19.50
N GLU A 35 -37.97 34.75 -19.08
CA GLU A 35 -36.74 34.98 -19.85
C GLU A 35 -35.90 33.70 -19.90
N THR A 36 -35.46 33.33 -21.10
CA THR A 36 -34.77 32.07 -21.38
C THR A 36 -33.55 32.33 -22.24
N TYR A 37 -32.36 31.95 -21.78
CA TYR A 37 -31.17 31.93 -22.65
C TYR A 37 -31.18 30.64 -23.48
N VAL A 38 -30.88 30.76 -24.77
CA VAL A 38 -30.80 29.65 -25.73
C VAL A 38 -29.40 29.60 -26.33
N GLY A 39 -28.63 28.58 -25.96
CA GLY A 39 -27.37 28.20 -26.58
C GLY A 39 -27.64 27.26 -27.75
N THR A 40 -27.36 27.71 -28.97
CA THR A 40 -27.61 26.95 -30.21
C THR A 40 -26.34 26.21 -30.63
N PRO A 41 -26.38 24.89 -30.83
CA PRO A 41 -25.19 24.09 -31.14
C PRO A 41 -24.72 24.33 -32.58
N LYS A 42 -23.40 24.42 -32.77
CA LYS A 42 -22.78 24.51 -34.11
C LYS A 42 -22.93 23.21 -34.92
N LYS A 43 -23.08 22.08 -34.23
CA LYS A 43 -23.36 20.74 -34.77
C LYS A 43 -24.41 20.07 -33.86
N PRO A 44 -25.72 20.14 -34.17
CA PRO A 44 -26.76 19.61 -33.30
C PRO A 44 -26.70 18.08 -33.18
N ASN A 45 -26.85 17.57 -31.96
CA ASN A 45 -26.97 16.14 -31.66
C ASN A 45 -28.42 15.63 -31.60
N GLY A 46 -29.41 16.48 -31.92
CA GLY A 46 -30.83 16.15 -31.89
C GLY A 46 -31.46 16.11 -30.49
N HIS A 47 -30.74 16.55 -29.44
CA HIS A 47 -31.17 16.46 -28.05
C HIS A 47 -31.15 17.81 -27.32
N ILE A 48 -32.03 17.95 -26.34
CA ILE A 48 -32.23 19.20 -25.58
C ILE A 48 -31.65 19.07 -24.18
N LEU A 49 -30.93 20.09 -23.73
CA LEU A 49 -30.48 20.23 -22.35
C LEU A 49 -31.24 21.36 -21.65
N LEU A 50 -31.93 21.02 -20.56
CA LEU A 50 -32.57 21.96 -19.65
C LEU A 50 -31.55 22.41 -18.59
N TYR A 51 -31.23 23.70 -18.55
CA TYR A 51 -30.25 24.27 -17.62
C TYR A 51 -30.95 25.06 -16.49
N PHE A 52 -30.64 24.69 -15.25
CA PHE A 52 -31.09 25.38 -14.05
C PHE A 52 -29.89 26.10 -13.37
N PRO A 53 -29.81 27.45 -13.44
CA PRO A 53 -28.72 28.24 -12.85
C PRO A 53 -28.42 28.00 -11.36
N ASP A 54 -27.35 28.63 -10.87
CA ASP A 54 -27.10 28.85 -9.44
C ASP A 54 -27.70 30.18 -8.95
N VAL A 55 -27.40 30.61 -7.71
CA VAL A 55 -27.96 31.85 -7.14
C VAL A 55 -27.52 33.14 -7.84
N TRP A 56 -26.57 33.07 -8.79
CA TRP A 56 -26.14 34.21 -9.62
C TRP A 56 -26.95 34.33 -10.92
N GLY A 57 -27.82 33.36 -11.23
CA GLY A 57 -28.74 33.42 -12.37
C GLY A 57 -28.04 33.43 -13.72
N MET A 58 -28.48 34.31 -14.63
CA MET A 58 -27.92 34.44 -15.98
C MET A 58 -26.70 35.38 -16.02
N PHE A 59 -25.70 35.08 -15.21
CA PHE A 59 -24.39 35.75 -15.22
C PHE A 59 -23.41 35.06 -16.19
N LEU A 60 -22.36 35.78 -16.60
CA LEU A 60 -21.48 35.39 -17.70
C LEU A 60 -20.92 33.95 -17.59
N ASN A 61 -20.44 33.53 -16.41
CA ASN A 61 -19.90 32.17 -16.25
C ASN A 61 -20.95 31.09 -16.51
N GLY A 62 -22.21 31.34 -16.11
CA GLY A 62 -23.34 30.45 -16.40
C GLY A 62 -23.64 30.39 -17.90
N LEU A 63 -23.62 31.54 -18.59
CA LEU A 63 -23.81 31.60 -20.05
C LEU A 63 -22.67 30.87 -20.80
N LEU A 64 -21.42 31.04 -20.37
CA LEU A 64 -20.26 30.34 -20.94
C LEU A 64 -20.31 28.81 -20.71
N ILE A 65 -20.90 28.35 -19.59
CA ILE A 65 -21.14 26.92 -19.36
C ILE A 65 -22.29 26.39 -20.21
N MET A 66 -23.38 27.16 -20.38
CA MET A 66 -24.45 26.82 -21.32
C MET A 66 -23.95 26.73 -22.76
N ASP A 67 -23.09 27.65 -23.18
CA ASP A 67 -22.44 27.61 -24.49
C ASP A 67 -21.46 26.42 -24.62
N GLY A 68 -20.75 26.05 -23.55
CA GLY A 68 -19.95 24.83 -23.51
C GLY A 68 -20.76 23.55 -23.71
N PHE A 69 -22.00 23.50 -23.18
CA PHE A 69 -22.95 22.42 -23.49
C PHE A 69 -23.48 22.48 -24.94
N ALA A 70 -23.60 23.68 -25.52
CA ALA A 70 -24.01 23.85 -26.92
C ALA A 70 -22.90 23.47 -27.91
N ASP A 71 -21.63 23.73 -27.58
CA ASP A 71 -20.48 23.23 -28.35
C ASP A 71 -20.30 21.71 -28.22
N ALA A 72 -20.79 21.09 -27.14
CA ALA A 72 -21.00 19.65 -27.05
C ALA A 72 -22.21 19.11 -27.86
N GLY A 73 -22.89 19.97 -28.62
CA GLY A 73 -23.91 19.60 -29.60
C GLY A 73 -25.36 19.68 -29.13
N TYR A 74 -25.62 19.97 -27.85
CA TYR A 74 -26.99 20.07 -27.32
C TYR A 74 -27.67 21.39 -27.71
N LEU A 75 -28.98 21.37 -27.92
CA LEU A 75 -29.77 22.61 -27.85
C LEU A 75 -30.02 22.93 -26.37
N VAL A 76 -29.39 23.98 -25.86
CA VAL A 76 -29.37 24.30 -24.43
C VAL A 76 -30.35 25.43 -24.14
N LEU A 77 -31.32 25.20 -23.27
CA LEU A 77 -32.27 26.22 -22.82
C LEU A 77 -32.17 26.39 -21.31
N GLY A 78 -32.01 27.62 -20.85
CA GLY A 78 -31.84 27.96 -19.43
C GLY A 78 -32.86 28.98 -18.98
N MET A 79 -33.59 28.68 -17.92
CA MET A 79 -34.67 29.50 -17.37
C MET A 79 -34.12 30.54 -16.38
N ASP A 80 -34.35 31.84 -16.60
CA ASP A 80 -34.13 32.83 -15.55
C ASP A 80 -35.33 32.89 -14.60
N TYR A 81 -35.28 32.04 -13.57
CA TYR A 81 -36.24 32.06 -12.48
C TYR A 81 -36.03 33.21 -11.47
N PHE A 82 -35.03 34.08 -11.64
CA PHE A 82 -34.88 35.32 -10.88
C PHE A 82 -35.54 36.53 -11.56
N ARG A 83 -35.69 36.53 -12.90
CA ARG A 83 -36.25 37.64 -13.70
C ARG A 83 -35.40 38.92 -13.58
N GLY A 84 -34.10 38.80 -13.86
CA GLY A 84 -33.14 39.88 -13.79
C GLY A 84 -32.75 40.31 -12.36
N ASP A 85 -33.15 39.56 -11.33
CA ASP A 85 -32.95 39.87 -9.90
C ASP A 85 -32.04 38.85 -9.15
N PRO A 86 -30.85 38.47 -9.67
CA PRO A 86 -29.94 37.51 -9.00
C PRO A 86 -29.23 38.13 -7.79
N VAL A 87 -28.71 37.28 -6.90
CA VAL A 87 -28.28 37.70 -5.55
C VAL A 87 -27.12 38.72 -5.56
N TRP A 88 -26.21 38.62 -6.52
CA TRP A 88 -25.00 39.47 -6.62
C TRP A 88 -25.32 40.94 -6.92
N LYS A 89 -26.55 41.27 -7.37
CA LYS A 89 -26.97 42.68 -7.53
C LYS A 89 -27.17 43.40 -6.20
N HIS A 90 -27.30 42.65 -5.09
CA HIS A 90 -27.64 43.17 -3.77
C HIS A 90 -26.55 42.97 -2.71
N ARG A 91 -25.57 42.10 -2.96
CA ARG A 91 -24.44 41.80 -2.06
C ARG A 91 -23.17 41.47 -2.86
N LYS A 92 -22.04 42.06 -2.47
CA LYS A 92 -20.71 41.78 -3.03
C LYS A 92 -20.01 40.58 -2.36
N ASP A 93 -20.35 40.33 -1.10
CA ASP A 93 -19.81 39.24 -0.29
C ASP A 93 -20.76 38.90 0.88
N ARG A 94 -20.37 37.94 1.73
CA ARG A 94 -21.17 37.43 2.85
C ARG A 94 -21.35 38.37 4.05
N HIS A 95 -20.46 39.34 4.23
CA HIS A 95 -20.49 40.35 5.30
C HIS A 95 -21.10 41.67 4.82
N ASP A 96 -21.21 41.87 3.50
CA ASP A 96 -21.89 43.00 2.88
C ASP A 96 -23.34 43.13 3.40
N ARG A 97 -23.60 44.26 4.08
CA ARG A 97 -24.91 44.73 4.53
C ARG A 97 -25.17 46.17 4.04
N SER A 98 -24.53 46.58 2.94
CA SER A 98 -24.56 47.96 2.44
C SER A 98 -25.93 48.38 1.89
N ASP A 99 -26.76 47.42 1.45
CA ASP A 99 -28.21 47.63 1.37
C ASP A 99 -28.89 47.11 2.66
N PRO A 100 -29.34 48.01 3.57
CA PRO A 100 -30.07 47.61 4.78
C PRO A 100 -31.51 47.14 4.50
N ASN A 101 -32.02 47.26 3.26
CA ASN A 101 -33.37 46.83 2.87
C ASN A 101 -33.39 45.41 2.27
N PHE A 102 -32.24 44.82 1.94
CA PHE A 102 -32.17 43.53 1.24
C PHE A 102 -32.27 42.32 2.18
N ASP A 103 -33.52 41.91 2.46
CA ASP A 103 -33.83 40.62 3.11
C ASP A 103 -33.61 39.45 2.15
N TYR A 104 -32.56 38.66 2.41
CA TYR A 104 -32.18 37.47 1.65
C TYR A 104 -33.21 36.33 1.77
N GLU A 105 -33.87 36.15 2.92
CA GLU A 105 -34.89 35.11 3.08
C GLU A 105 -36.19 35.49 2.37
N ALA A 106 -36.56 36.78 2.36
CA ALA A 106 -37.66 37.28 1.53
C ALA A 106 -37.36 37.14 0.02
N TRP A 107 -36.15 37.51 -0.43
CA TRP A 107 -35.69 37.32 -1.81
C TRP A 107 -35.72 35.84 -2.22
N LYS A 108 -35.19 34.96 -1.36
CA LYS A 108 -35.18 33.51 -1.58
C LYS A 108 -36.60 32.96 -1.68
N LYS A 109 -37.49 33.31 -0.74
CA LYS A 109 -38.90 32.91 -0.74
C LYS A 109 -39.65 33.39 -1.98
N LYS A 110 -39.43 34.65 -2.41
CA LYS A 110 -39.98 35.26 -3.63
C LYS A 110 -39.64 34.45 -4.88
N HIS A 111 -38.39 34.04 -5.03
CA HIS A 111 -37.91 33.37 -6.25
C HIS A 111 -38.09 31.85 -6.22
N THR A 112 -37.97 31.18 -5.06
CA THR A 112 -38.37 29.77 -4.91
C THR A 112 -39.87 29.57 -5.21
N ALA A 113 -40.74 30.49 -4.78
CA ALA A 113 -42.16 30.44 -5.12
C ALA A 113 -42.39 30.56 -6.64
N PHE A 114 -41.72 31.51 -7.30
CA PHE A 114 -41.80 31.69 -8.76
C PHE A 114 -41.25 30.48 -9.54
N ALA A 115 -40.10 29.93 -9.13
CA ALA A 115 -39.48 28.77 -9.75
C ALA A 115 -40.37 27.52 -9.63
N ASN A 116 -40.86 27.20 -8.43
CA ASN A 116 -41.75 26.06 -8.19
C ASN A 116 -43.03 26.10 -9.05
N GLU A 117 -43.58 27.30 -9.27
CA GLU A 117 -44.79 27.47 -10.08
C GLU A 117 -44.51 27.41 -11.59
N ASN A 118 -43.35 27.93 -12.05
CA ASN A 118 -43.13 28.20 -13.47
C ASN A 118 -42.10 27.28 -14.15
N VAL A 119 -41.25 26.53 -13.42
CA VAL A 119 -40.37 25.50 -14.02
C VAL A 119 -41.19 24.47 -14.82
N PRO A 120 -42.25 23.84 -14.29
CA PRO A 120 -43.01 22.83 -15.06
C PRO A 120 -43.71 23.41 -16.30
N LYS A 121 -44.21 24.65 -16.21
CA LYS A 121 -44.80 25.37 -17.35
C LYS A 121 -43.77 25.67 -18.44
N TRP A 122 -42.60 26.15 -18.03
CA TRP A 122 -41.48 26.46 -18.92
C TRP A 122 -40.94 25.20 -19.60
N VAL A 123 -40.71 24.11 -18.85
CA VAL A 123 -40.34 22.80 -19.39
C VAL A 123 -41.35 22.32 -20.44
N SER A 124 -42.65 22.46 -20.17
CA SER A 124 -43.71 22.10 -21.11
C SER A 124 -43.64 22.93 -22.41
N ALA A 125 -43.46 24.26 -22.29
CA ALA A 125 -43.31 25.17 -23.44
C ALA A 125 -41.99 24.96 -24.22
N VAL A 126 -40.92 24.51 -23.57
CA VAL A 126 -39.69 24.08 -24.25
C VAL A 126 -39.96 22.85 -25.12
N LYS A 127 -40.67 21.84 -24.57
CA LYS A 127 -41.07 20.64 -25.33
C LYS A 127 -41.98 20.96 -26.51
N GLU A 128 -43.00 21.79 -26.30
CA GLU A 128 -43.97 22.19 -27.33
C GLU A 128 -43.31 22.95 -28.50
N LYS A 129 -42.30 23.78 -28.21
CA LYS A 129 -41.69 24.68 -29.22
C LYS A 129 -40.43 24.12 -29.89
N TYR A 130 -39.66 23.26 -29.22
CA TYR A 130 -38.36 22.79 -29.70
C TYR A 130 -38.26 21.25 -29.78
N GLY A 131 -39.25 20.51 -29.30
CA GLY A 131 -39.24 19.06 -29.29
C GLY A 131 -39.68 18.44 -30.62
N GLU A 132 -38.92 17.46 -31.10
CA GLU A 132 -39.32 16.52 -32.14
C GLU A 132 -39.64 15.15 -31.51
N GLU A 133 -40.25 14.24 -32.28
CA GLU A 133 -40.65 12.90 -31.82
C GLU A 133 -39.47 12.06 -31.31
N GLN A 134 -38.28 12.26 -31.89
CA GLN A 134 -37.02 11.62 -31.51
C GLN A 134 -36.22 12.37 -30.43
N THR A 135 -36.66 13.55 -29.97
CA THR A 135 -35.87 14.39 -29.06
C THR A 135 -35.85 13.82 -27.64
N LYS A 136 -34.68 13.34 -27.22
CA LYS A 136 -34.38 13.05 -25.81
C LYS A 136 -33.98 14.34 -25.07
N TYR A 137 -34.25 14.37 -23.77
CA TYR A 137 -34.03 15.53 -22.90
C TYR A 137 -33.09 15.17 -21.76
N ALA A 138 -32.12 16.04 -21.49
CA ALA A 138 -31.30 16.01 -20.29
C ALA A 138 -31.60 17.23 -19.40
N CYS A 139 -31.21 17.20 -18.12
CA CYS A 139 -31.23 18.40 -17.28
C CYS A 139 -30.00 18.52 -16.38
N VAL A 140 -29.51 19.76 -16.21
CA VAL A 140 -28.37 20.08 -15.34
C VAL A 140 -28.72 21.22 -14.39
N GLY A 141 -28.27 21.15 -13.14
CA GLY A 141 -28.57 22.15 -12.12
C GLY A 141 -27.40 22.46 -11.20
N TYR A 142 -27.22 23.74 -10.86
CA TYR A 142 -26.08 24.21 -10.07
C TYR A 142 -26.60 24.84 -8.76
N CYS A 143 -26.10 24.46 -7.58
CA CYS A 143 -26.58 24.99 -6.29
C CYS A 143 -28.13 24.96 -6.17
N PHE A 144 -28.79 26.12 -6.26
CA PHE A 144 -30.24 26.31 -6.26
C PHE A 144 -30.95 25.55 -7.39
N GLY A 145 -30.30 25.28 -8.52
CA GLY A 145 -30.85 24.48 -9.62
C GLY A 145 -31.04 22.99 -9.31
N ALA A 146 -30.36 22.45 -8.30
CA ALA A 146 -30.30 21.01 -8.03
C ALA A 146 -31.65 20.33 -7.68
N PRO A 147 -32.57 20.93 -6.89
CA PRO A 147 -33.89 20.34 -6.63
C PRO A 147 -34.73 20.13 -7.89
N TYR A 148 -34.63 21.04 -8.87
CA TYR A 148 -35.41 20.95 -10.11
C TYR A 148 -34.91 19.81 -11.00
N VAL A 149 -33.59 19.52 -11.00
CA VAL A 149 -33.03 18.29 -11.59
C VAL A 149 -33.68 17.05 -10.96
N CYS A 150 -33.69 16.96 -9.63
CA CYS A 150 -34.31 15.82 -8.93
C CYS A 150 -35.82 15.69 -9.23
N ASN A 151 -36.53 16.81 -9.38
CA ASN A 151 -37.96 16.82 -9.73
C ASN A 151 -38.19 16.29 -11.16
N GLU A 152 -37.43 16.75 -12.16
CA GLU A 152 -37.57 16.25 -13.53
C GLU A 152 -37.14 14.78 -13.67
N LEU A 153 -36.14 14.33 -12.89
CA LEU A 153 -35.73 12.92 -12.79
C LEU A 153 -36.71 12.02 -12.01
N ALA A 154 -37.57 12.58 -11.18
CA ALA A 154 -38.71 11.89 -10.56
C ALA A 154 -39.94 11.87 -11.50
N GLY A 155 -40.01 12.82 -12.44
CA GLY A 155 -40.90 12.78 -13.58
C GLY A 155 -40.45 11.79 -14.66
N ASP A 156 -41.09 11.92 -15.81
CA ASP A 156 -40.74 11.21 -17.05
C ASP A 156 -40.34 12.22 -18.15
N THR A 157 -39.92 13.42 -17.73
CA THR A 157 -39.53 14.53 -18.60
C THR A 157 -38.22 14.26 -19.32
N VAL A 158 -37.23 13.72 -18.59
CA VAL A 158 -35.82 13.64 -18.99
C VAL A 158 -35.30 12.21 -18.96
N THR A 159 -34.34 11.92 -19.83
CA THR A 159 -33.68 10.61 -19.94
C THR A 159 -32.64 10.43 -18.84
N ALA A 160 -31.86 11.48 -18.52
CA ALA A 160 -30.87 11.53 -17.45
C ALA A 160 -30.65 12.97 -16.96
N GLY A 161 -29.99 13.13 -15.82
CA GLY A 161 -29.76 14.44 -15.21
C GLY A 161 -28.50 14.50 -14.35
N ALA A 162 -28.07 15.71 -14.03
CA ALA A 162 -26.87 15.98 -13.27
C ALA A 162 -27.01 17.23 -12.38
N PHE A 163 -26.29 17.26 -11.25
CA PHE A 163 -26.07 18.53 -10.55
C PHE A 163 -24.61 18.75 -10.18
N ALA A 164 -24.24 20.01 -9.99
CA ALA A 164 -22.96 20.42 -9.42
C ALA A 164 -23.15 21.28 -8.17
N HIS A 165 -22.32 21.05 -7.15
CA HIS A 165 -22.32 21.75 -5.85
C HIS A 165 -23.74 22.07 -5.34
N PRO A 166 -24.58 21.04 -5.05
CA PRO A 166 -26.01 21.21 -4.88
C PRO A 166 -26.40 21.94 -3.59
N ALA A 167 -27.57 22.56 -3.60
CA ALA A 167 -28.21 23.15 -2.42
C ALA A 167 -29.70 22.75 -2.35
N PHE A 168 -30.33 22.96 -1.19
CA PHE A 168 -31.76 22.73 -0.93
C PHE A 168 -32.28 21.29 -1.17
N LEU A 169 -31.40 20.29 -1.20
CA LEU A 169 -31.78 18.89 -1.36
C LEU A 169 -32.21 18.23 -0.05
N LYS A 170 -33.10 17.25 -0.15
CA LYS A 170 -33.68 16.50 0.97
C LYS A 170 -33.80 15.02 0.62
N GLU A 171 -34.05 14.15 1.60
CA GLU A 171 -34.11 12.70 1.35
C GLU A 171 -35.14 12.33 0.26
N HIS A 172 -36.34 12.92 0.27
CA HIS A 172 -37.36 12.59 -0.72
C HIS A 172 -36.93 12.90 -2.18
N HIS A 173 -36.04 13.88 -2.41
CA HIS A 173 -35.51 14.16 -3.74
C HIS A 173 -34.68 13.01 -4.30
N PHE A 174 -34.09 12.15 -3.44
CA PHE A 174 -33.31 10.99 -3.85
C PHE A 174 -34.16 9.71 -3.94
N PHE A 175 -35.07 9.51 -2.99
CA PHE A 175 -36.04 8.38 -3.04
C PHE A 175 -36.90 8.43 -4.32
N ASN A 176 -37.40 9.61 -4.68
CA ASN A 176 -38.37 9.79 -5.77
C ASN A 176 -37.77 9.66 -7.18
N LEU A 177 -36.45 9.63 -7.35
CA LEU A 177 -35.80 9.54 -8.66
C LEU A 177 -36.26 8.27 -9.42
N LYS A 178 -36.51 8.40 -10.72
CA LYS A 178 -36.73 7.26 -11.64
C LYS A 178 -35.64 7.13 -12.68
N ARG A 179 -34.87 8.20 -12.89
CA ARG A 179 -33.92 8.39 -14.00
C ARG A 179 -32.50 8.63 -13.47
N PRO A 180 -31.45 8.36 -14.28
CA PRO A 180 -30.06 8.37 -13.81
C PRO A 180 -29.55 9.75 -13.40
N LEU A 181 -28.82 9.81 -12.28
CA LEU A 181 -28.28 11.04 -11.68
C LEU A 181 -26.74 11.07 -11.63
N PHE A 182 -26.12 12.14 -12.14
CA PHE A 182 -24.70 12.45 -11.93
C PHE A 182 -24.54 13.50 -10.83
N LEU A 183 -23.66 13.24 -9.86
CA LEU A 183 -23.36 14.12 -8.73
C LEU A 183 -21.94 14.67 -8.88
N SER A 184 -21.80 15.94 -9.23
CA SER A 184 -20.51 16.65 -9.24
C SER A 184 -20.33 17.43 -7.94
N CYS A 185 -19.46 16.95 -7.05
CA CYS A 185 -19.39 17.40 -5.67
C CYS A 185 -17.97 17.84 -5.27
N ALA A 186 -17.89 18.82 -4.36
CA ALA A 186 -16.68 19.07 -3.61
C ALA A 186 -16.57 18.08 -2.45
N GLU A 187 -15.35 17.68 -2.08
CA GLU A 187 -15.05 16.85 -0.92
C GLU A 187 -15.56 17.51 0.36
N VAL A 188 -15.18 18.78 0.57
CA VAL A 188 -15.56 19.60 1.72
C VAL A 188 -16.54 20.67 1.26
N ASP A 189 -17.83 20.35 1.29
CA ASP A 189 -18.90 21.31 1.02
C ASP A 189 -19.72 21.56 2.29
N HIS A 190 -19.76 22.81 2.75
CA HIS A 190 -20.60 23.24 3.89
C HIS A 190 -22.11 22.98 3.68
N THR A 191 -22.57 22.98 2.43
CA THR A 191 -23.96 22.83 2.01
C THR A 191 -24.33 21.36 1.85
N PHE A 192 -23.51 20.57 1.16
CA PHE A 192 -23.72 19.13 0.92
C PHE A 192 -22.53 18.31 1.46
N ASP A 193 -22.42 18.33 2.79
CA ASP A 193 -21.29 17.76 3.53
C ASP A 193 -21.17 16.24 3.39
N SER A 194 -20.01 15.70 3.80
CA SER A 194 -19.68 14.28 3.62
C SER A 194 -20.70 13.33 4.21
N HIS A 195 -21.33 13.67 5.35
CA HIS A 195 -22.35 12.82 5.99
C HIS A 195 -23.66 12.86 5.19
N SER A 196 -24.16 14.06 4.87
CA SER A 196 -25.39 14.19 4.07
C SER A 196 -25.24 13.67 2.63
N ARG A 197 -24.03 13.74 2.07
CA ARG A 197 -23.66 13.16 0.79
C ARG A 197 -23.59 11.63 0.86
N GLN A 198 -22.99 11.06 1.90
CA GLN A 198 -23.04 9.60 2.15
C GLN A 198 -24.49 9.14 2.25
N ARG A 199 -25.32 9.83 3.04
CA ARG A 199 -26.75 9.52 3.20
C ARG A 199 -27.53 9.55 1.88
N ALA A 200 -27.22 10.49 0.98
CA ALA A 200 -27.80 10.51 -0.36
C ALA A 200 -27.38 9.28 -1.19
N LEU A 201 -26.11 8.86 -1.11
CA LEU A 201 -25.59 7.67 -1.81
C LEU A 201 -26.21 6.38 -1.25
N GLU A 202 -26.40 6.27 0.07
CA GLU A 202 -27.09 5.15 0.72
C GLU A 202 -28.53 4.98 0.19
N ILE A 203 -29.27 6.09 0.04
CA ILE A 203 -30.61 6.09 -0.55
C ILE A 203 -30.55 5.61 -2.00
N LEU A 204 -29.65 6.18 -2.82
CA LEU A 204 -29.48 5.79 -4.22
C LEU A 204 -29.11 4.31 -4.39
N GLN A 205 -28.25 3.77 -3.53
CA GLN A 205 -27.84 2.35 -3.52
C GLN A 205 -28.97 1.42 -3.07
N THR A 206 -29.64 1.74 -1.96
CA THR A 206 -30.73 0.94 -1.39
C THR A 206 -31.89 0.84 -2.38
N GLU A 207 -32.26 1.96 -2.99
CA GLU A 207 -33.32 2.08 -3.98
C GLU A 207 -32.85 1.71 -5.41
N LYS A 208 -31.61 1.25 -5.57
CA LYS A 208 -31.00 0.76 -6.83
C LYS A 208 -31.12 1.74 -8.01
N LYS A 209 -31.03 3.04 -7.73
CA LYS A 209 -31.09 4.10 -8.73
C LYS A 209 -29.73 4.14 -9.48
N PRO A 210 -29.70 4.21 -10.82
CA PRO A 210 -28.44 4.43 -11.53
C PRO A 210 -27.87 5.81 -11.19
N TYR A 211 -26.63 5.86 -10.70
CA TYR A 211 -25.96 7.12 -10.39
C TYR A 211 -24.47 7.07 -10.67
N GLN A 212 -23.85 8.24 -10.79
CA GLN A 212 -22.39 8.41 -10.83
C GLN A 212 -21.98 9.54 -9.89
N LEU A 213 -20.92 9.34 -9.11
CA LEU A 213 -20.32 10.38 -8.27
C LEU A 213 -18.97 10.82 -8.85
N GLN A 214 -18.80 12.12 -9.00
CA GLN A 214 -17.54 12.80 -9.26
C GLN A 214 -17.24 13.68 -8.04
N LEU A 215 -16.09 13.46 -7.39
CA LEU A 215 -15.70 14.16 -6.17
C LEU A 215 -14.36 14.85 -6.36
N PHE A 216 -14.30 16.14 -6.06
CA PHE A 216 -13.10 16.96 -6.16
C PHE A 216 -12.63 17.41 -4.76
N SER A 217 -11.39 17.08 -4.41
CA SER A 217 -10.73 17.59 -3.20
C SER A 217 -10.35 19.06 -3.37
N GLY A 218 -10.05 19.77 -2.27
CA GLY A 218 -9.42 21.09 -2.31
C GLY A 218 -10.18 22.24 -2.99
N VAL A 219 -11.49 22.11 -3.23
CA VAL A 219 -12.33 23.16 -3.85
C VAL A 219 -13.59 23.44 -3.01
N GLU A 220 -14.15 24.65 -3.11
CA GLU A 220 -15.33 25.10 -2.36
C GLU A 220 -16.66 25.01 -3.13
N HIS A 221 -17.77 25.26 -2.42
CA HIS A 221 -19.13 25.30 -2.95
C HIS A 221 -19.33 26.39 -4.03
N GLY A 222 -19.35 25.95 -5.28
CA GLY A 222 -19.42 26.84 -6.44
C GLY A 222 -18.38 26.54 -7.51
N PHE A 223 -17.40 25.66 -7.24
CA PHE A 223 -16.26 25.34 -8.12
C PHE A 223 -16.61 25.26 -9.62
N ALA A 224 -17.73 24.61 -9.98
CA ALA A 224 -18.11 24.36 -11.37
C ALA A 224 -18.55 25.63 -12.15
N LEU A 225 -18.91 26.72 -11.45
CA LEU A 225 -19.28 28.01 -12.07
C LEU A 225 -18.37 29.16 -11.64
N ARG A 226 -17.98 29.23 -10.36
CA ARG A 226 -17.42 30.40 -9.68
C ARG A 226 -15.98 30.25 -9.20
N GLY A 227 -15.37 29.07 -9.41
CA GLY A 227 -13.95 28.83 -9.10
C GLY A 227 -13.02 29.74 -9.90
N ASP A 228 -11.83 29.99 -9.35
CA ASP A 228 -10.83 30.85 -9.98
C ASP A 228 -10.19 30.19 -11.21
N LEU A 229 -9.88 31.01 -12.24
CA LEU A 229 -9.24 30.55 -13.47
C LEU A 229 -7.73 30.78 -13.49
N GLU A 230 -7.24 31.69 -12.64
CA GLU A 230 -5.80 31.89 -12.43
C GLU A 230 -5.21 30.76 -11.59
N ASN A 231 -5.95 30.26 -10.60
CA ASN A 231 -5.68 28.97 -9.96
C ASN A 231 -5.79 27.80 -10.99
N PRO A 232 -4.69 27.13 -11.37
CA PRO A 232 -4.72 26.08 -12.39
C PRO A 232 -5.55 24.86 -11.99
N TYR A 233 -5.71 24.61 -10.69
CA TYR A 233 -6.44 23.46 -10.16
C TYR A 233 -7.95 23.68 -10.16
N GLU A 234 -8.42 24.86 -9.74
CA GLU A 234 -9.85 25.20 -9.81
C GLU A 234 -10.34 25.27 -11.27
N ARG A 235 -9.53 25.82 -12.18
CA ARG A 235 -9.79 25.77 -13.62
C ARG A 235 -9.96 24.33 -14.12
N TYR A 236 -9.00 23.45 -13.82
CA TYR A 236 -9.07 22.03 -14.18
C TYR A 236 -10.32 21.34 -13.61
N VAL A 237 -10.65 21.59 -12.34
CA VAL A 237 -11.82 21.02 -11.66
C VAL A 237 -13.14 21.50 -12.28
N LYS A 238 -13.24 22.79 -12.64
CA LYS A 238 -14.39 23.33 -13.39
C LYS A 238 -14.54 22.66 -14.76
N GLU A 239 -13.45 22.51 -15.50
CA GLU A 239 -13.44 21.84 -16.81
C GLU A 239 -13.84 20.35 -16.71
N GLN A 240 -13.32 19.61 -15.72
CA GLN A 240 -13.69 18.21 -15.50
C GLN A 240 -15.14 18.04 -15.04
N SER A 241 -15.71 19.03 -14.33
CA SER A 241 -17.12 19.04 -13.93
C SER A 241 -18.04 19.14 -15.16
N LEU A 242 -17.80 20.12 -16.03
CA LEU A 242 -18.53 20.26 -17.30
C LEU A 242 -18.40 18.98 -18.15
N LYS A 243 -17.15 18.51 -18.34
CA LYS A 243 -16.85 17.34 -19.17
C LYS A 243 -17.56 16.07 -18.67
N GLY A 244 -17.48 15.77 -17.38
CA GLY A 244 -18.11 14.58 -16.80
C GLY A 244 -19.64 14.57 -16.96
N ILE A 245 -20.27 15.74 -16.88
CA ILE A 245 -21.71 15.90 -17.11
C ILE A 245 -22.07 15.69 -18.59
N VAL A 246 -21.25 16.22 -19.53
CA VAL A 246 -21.41 15.97 -20.98
C VAL A 246 -21.26 14.47 -21.31
N GLU A 247 -20.24 13.81 -20.76
CA GLU A 247 -20.01 12.38 -20.99
C GLU A 247 -21.15 11.51 -20.44
N TRP A 248 -21.73 11.88 -19.29
CA TRP A 248 -22.93 11.24 -18.73
C TRP A 248 -24.16 11.38 -19.64
N PHE A 249 -24.44 12.58 -20.14
CA PHE A 249 -25.58 12.79 -21.05
C PHE A 249 -25.38 12.11 -22.40
N ASN A 250 -24.16 12.13 -22.96
CA ASN A 250 -23.84 11.41 -24.20
C ASN A 250 -24.15 9.92 -24.05
N PHE A 251 -23.75 9.28 -22.95
CA PHE A 251 -24.04 7.87 -22.69
C PHE A 251 -25.55 7.58 -22.60
N TRP A 252 -26.28 8.27 -21.71
CA TRP A 252 -27.69 7.93 -21.45
C TRP A 252 -28.65 8.33 -22.58
N LEU A 253 -28.31 9.31 -23.41
CA LEU A 253 -29.16 9.73 -24.53
C LEU A 253 -28.80 9.02 -25.85
N SER A 254 -27.56 8.61 -26.08
CA SER A 254 -27.20 7.83 -27.29
C SER A 254 -27.74 6.39 -27.29
N HIS A 255 -28.15 5.85 -26.13
CA HIS A 255 -28.72 4.51 -26.04
C HIS A 255 -30.26 4.52 -26.02
N GLU A 256 -30.87 3.56 -26.70
CA GLU A 256 -32.27 3.19 -26.48
C GLU A 256 -32.33 2.18 -25.33
N LEU A 257 -33.01 2.55 -24.25
CA LEU A 257 -33.01 1.81 -22.99
C LEU A 257 -34.43 1.42 -22.62
N ASP A 258 -34.92 0.41 -23.33
CA ASP A 258 -36.19 -0.24 -23.02
C ASP A 258 -36.05 -1.07 -21.72
N ALA A 259 -37.10 -1.12 -20.90
CA ALA A 259 -37.01 -1.61 -19.52
C ALA A 259 -36.68 -3.12 -19.43
N PRO A 260 -35.92 -3.58 -18.41
CA PRO A 260 -35.38 -4.94 -18.35
C PRO A 260 -36.45 -6.01 -18.16
N LYS A 261 -36.88 -6.63 -19.27
CA LYS A 261 -37.72 -7.85 -19.27
C LYS A 261 -36.89 -9.06 -18.85
N PHE A 262 -36.91 -9.38 -17.56
CA PHE A 262 -36.47 -10.70 -17.08
C PHE A 262 -37.38 -11.79 -17.66
N VAL A 263 -36.83 -12.62 -18.54
CA VAL A 263 -37.40 -13.93 -18.93
C VAL A 263 -36.35 -14.99 -18.62
N ALA A 264 -36.75 -16.02 -17.87
CA ALA A 264 -35.86 -17.08 -17.43
C ALA A 264 -36.04 -18.35 -18.29
N GLY A 265 -34.92 -18.94 -18.73
CA GLY A 265 -34.90 -20.29 -19.33
C GLY A 265 -34.07 -20.38 -20.60
N VAL A 266 -32.92 -21.07 -20.51
CA VAL A 266 -31.96 -21.36 -21.61
C VAL A 266 -31.23 -20.10 -22.14
N ARG A 267 -29.96 -20.24 -22.56
CA ARG A 267 -29.07 -19.11 -22.92
C ARG A 267 -28.37 -19.30 -24.30
N PRO A 268 -28.94 -18.81 -25.40
CA PRO A 268 -28.28 -18.71 -26.71
C PRO A 268 -28.29 -17.23 -27.20
N PHE A 269 -27.84 -16.80 -28.38
CA PHE A 269 -27.43 -17.44 -29.65
C PHE A 269 -26.05 -16.86 -30.06
N SER A 270 -25.06 -17.53 -30.68
CA SER A 270 -24.99 -18.31 -31.94
C SER A 270 -25.38 -17.50 -33.19
N ALA A 271 -24.49 -17.41 -34.19
CA ALA A 271 -24.61 -16.46 -35.30
C ALA A 271 -25.09 -17.11 -36.61
N GLU A 272 -25.92 -16.37 -37.35
CA GLU A 272 -26.35 -16.52 -38.75
C GLU A 272 -27.01 -15.17 -39.16
N HIS A 273 -26.99 -14.66 -40.40
CA HIS A 273 -25.98 -14.60 -41.46
C HIS A 273 -26.45 -13.54 -42.50
N HIS A 274 -25.54 -13.00 -43.34
CA HIS A 274 -25.79 -12.37 -44.66
C HIS A 274 -26.46 -10.97 -44.86
N ASN A 275 -25.62 -10.05 -45.38
CA ASN A 275 -25.72 -9.34 -46.70
C ASN A 275 -26.20 -7.87 -46.84
N GLY A 276 -25.37 -7.10 -47.59
CA GLY A 276 -25.71 -5.91 -48.41
C GLY A 276 -25.71 -4.55 -47.69
N ASP A 277 -25.08 -3.48 -48.16
CA ASP A 277 -24.30 -3.21 -49.39
C ASP A 277 -23.26 -2.06 -49.16
N GLN A 278 -22.39 -1.77 -50.14
CA GLN A 278 -21.29 -0.79 -50.04
C GLN A 278 -21.62 0.67 -50.45
N PRO A 279 -20.79 1.67 -50.05
CA PRO A 279 -21.12 3.11 -50.16
C PRO A 279 -20.58 3.84 -51.42
N GLY A 280 -21.02 5.09 -51.60
CA GLY A 280 -20.48 6.05 -52.59
C GLY A 280 -19.41 7.00 -52.02
N THR A 281 -18.61 7.60 -52.90
CA THR A 281 -17.32 8.27 -52.60
C THR A 281 -17.25 9.77 -52.95
N LEU A 282 -16.04 10.34 -52.82
CA LEU A 282 -15.51 11.68 -53.24
C LEU A 282 -15.46 12.79 -52.17
N ASP A 283 -14.48 13.71 -52.18
CA ASP A 283 -13.05 13.64 -52.58
C ASP A 283 -12.30 14.88 -52.00
N LEU A 284 -10.97 14.89 -51.97
CA LEU A 284 -10.12 15.97 -51.42
C LEU A 284 -9.07 16.48 -52.42
N GLN A 285 -9.07 17.78 -52.73
CA GLN A 285 -7.86 18.54 -53.11
C GLN A 285 -8.09 20.05 -53.27
N THR A 286 -7.20 20.87 -52.69
CA THR A 286 -6.21 21.72 -53.40
C THR A 286 -5.34 22.47 -52.36
N TYR A 287 -4.03 22.58 -52.62
CA TYR A 287 -3.04 23.31 -51.79
C TYR A 287 -2.57 24.59 -52.51
N GLU A 288 -2.02 25.59 -51.79
CA GLU A 288 -0.57 25.97 -51.85
C GLU A 288 -0.19 27.31 -51.17
N LYS A 289 0.93 27.27 -50.43
CA LYS A 289 2.04 28.27 -50.25
C LYS A 289 1.77 29.75 -49.90
N LEU A 290 2.34 30.21 -48.78
CA LEU A 290 3.49 31.16 -48.72
C LEU A 290 3.98 31.41 -47.27
N ASP A 291 5.02 32.24 -47.11
CA ASP A 291 6.05 32.17 -46.05
C ASP A 291 6.36 33.56 -45.43
N VAL A 292 6.93 33.78 -44.23
CA VAL A 292 7.08 33.10 -42.90
C VAL A 292 8.02 33.99 -42.04
N PRO A 293 7.98 34.06 -40.69
CA PRO A 293 6.94 33.74 -39.69
C PRO A 293 6.59 34.89 -38.70
N VAL A 294 5.43 34.83 -38.04
CA VAL A 294 5.19 35.38 -36.68
C VAL A 294 4.27 34.39 -35.93
N ALA A 295 4.43 34.24 -34.61
CA ALA A 295 3.74 33.23 -33.82
C ALA A 295 2.22 33.46 -33.66
N SER A 296 1.40 32.47 -34.01
CA SER A 296 0.09 32.15 -33.41
C SER A 296 -0.48 30.84 -34.01
N GLN A 297 -1.63 30.38 -33.52
CA GLN A 297 -2.47 29.29 -34.06
C GLN A 297 -1.88 27.85 -33.99
N VAL A 298 -2.16 27.17 -32.87
CA VAL A 298 -2.41 25.71 -32.88
C VAL A 298 -3.88 25.51 -33.30
N SER A 299 -4.17 24.54 -34.16
CA SER A 299 -5.50 24.35 -34.75
C SER A 299 -6.54 23.76 -33.78
N LEU A 300 -7.78 24.25 -33.88
CA LEU A 300 -8.94 23.77 -33.11
C LEU A 300 -9.57 22.51 -33.73
N GLU A 301 -8.76 21.49 -34.03
CA GLU A 301 -9.20 20.25 -34.69
C GLU A 301 -9.10 19.01 -33.79
N SER A 302 -9.91 18.97 -32.72
CA SER A 302 -10.56 17.76 -32.17
C SER A 302 -11.26 18.02 -30.83
N MET A 303 -12.39 18.74 -30.83
CA MET A 303 -13.20 18.95 -29.62
C MET A 303 -14.13 17.77 -29.24
N ALA A 304 -13.81 16.56 -29.69
CA ALA A 304 -14.43 15.34 -29.17
C ALA A 304 -13.73 14.95 -27.85
N PRO A 305 -14.45 14.51 -26.81
CA PRO A 305 -13.79 13.89 -25.66
C PRO A 305 -12.98 12.67 -26.14
N PRO A 306 -11.77 12.41 -25.62
CA PRO A 306 -10.96 11.29 -26.05
C PRO A 306 -11.66 9.98 -25.67
N VAL A 307 -12.28 9.33 -26.66
CA VAL A 307 -12.89 8.01 -26.52
C VAL A 307 -11.82 7.03 -26.04
N ALA A 308 -12.14 6.28 -24.98
CA ALA A 308 -11.20 5.32 -24.40
C ALA A 308 -10.79 4.27 -25.44
N PHE A 309 -9.51 3.94 -25.51
CA PHE A 309 -8.92 3.07 -26.54
C PHE A 309 -9.05 3.58 -27.98
N ASN A 310 -9.28 4.88 -28.22
CA ASN A 310 -9.34 5.41 -29.58
C ASN A 310 -7.95 5.40 -30.28
N PHE A 311 -7.86 4.67 -31.39
CA PHE A 311 -6.71 4.57 -32.29
C PHE A 311 -6.93 5.27 -33.65
N ASP A 312 -7.91 6.17 -33.77
CA ASP A 312 -8.07 7.02 -34.96
C ASP A 312 -6.75 7.73 -35.29
N GLN A 313 -6.38 7.67 -36.58
CA GLN A 313 -5.10 8.16 -37.14
C GLN A 313 -3.82 7.51 -36.58
N GLU A 314 -3.90 6.56 -35.65
CA GLU A 314 -2.75 5.76 -35.22
C GLU A 314 -2.47 4.66 -36.25
N VAL A 315 -1.20 4.48 -36.61
CA VAL A 315 -0.74 3.41 -37.51
C VAL A 315 0.01 2.35 -36.72
N ALA A 316 -0.40 1.08 -36.87
CA ALA A 316 0.22 -0.07 -36.24
C ALA A 316 0.84 -1.02 -37.24
N ILE A 317 2.08 -1.46 -36.97
CA ILE A 317 2.67 -2.65 -37.59
C ILE A 317 2.42 -3.83 -36.67
N VAL A 318 1.71 -4.86 -37.16
CA VAL A 318 1.61 -6.15 -36.48
C VAL A 318 2.41 -7.17 -37.29
N THR A 319 3.52 -7.63 -36.72
CA THR A 319 4.31 -8.73 -37.30
C THR A 319 3.67 -10.07 -36.95
N GLY A 320 3.75 -11.07 -37.84
CA GLY A 320 3.05 -12.35 -37.63
C GLY A 320 1.54 -12.18 -37.56
N ALA A 321 0.99 -11.25 -38.33
CA ALA A 321 -0.45 -10.93 -38.34
C ALA A 321 -1.31 -12.04 -38.96
N GLY A 322 -0.71 -13.00 -39.65
CA GLY A 322 -1.41 -14.16 -40.18
C GLY A 322 -1.76 -15.22 -39.13
N SER A 323 -2.37 -16.32 -39.60
CA SER A 323 -2.62 -17.52 -38.80
C SER A 323 -2.42 -18.76 -39.68
N ARG A 324 -1.75 -19.78 -39.14
CA ARG A 324 -1.31 -20.97 -39.90
C ARG A 324 -2.43 -21.95 -40.27
N MET A 325 -3.67 -21.67 -39.88
CA MET A 325 -4.86 -22.45 -40.23
C MET A 325 -5.98 -21.51 -40.69
N PRO A 326 -6.76 -21.87 -41.74
CA PRO A 326 -7.92 -21.09 -42.20
C PRO A 326 -8.92 -20.85 -41.06
N GLY A 327 -9.58 -19.67 -41.03
CA GLY A 327 -10.55 -19.28 -40.00
C GLY A 327 -10.03 -19.11 -38.56
N GLU A 328 -8.89 -19.72 -38.21
CA GLU A 328 -8.42 -19.83 -36.83
C GLU A 328 -7.72 -18.58 -36.29
N ILE A 329 -7.93 -18.28 -35.01
CA ILE A 329 -7.42 -17.07 -34.36
C ILE A 329 -6.07 -17.34 -33.66
N GLY A 330 -5.00 -16.75 -34.21
CA GLY A 330 -3.70 -16.61 -33.55
C GLY A 330 -3.54 -15.23 -32.87
N ASN A 331 -2.54 -15.09 -32.00
CA ASN A 331 -2.30 -13.85 -31.24
C ASN A 331 -2.16 -12.61 -32.16
N GLY A 332 -1.44 -12.73 -33.28
CA GLY A 332 -1.24 -11.63 -34.23
C GLY A 332 -2.52 -11.22 -34.94
N ARG A 333 -3.23 -12.19 -35.53
CA ARG A 333 -4.57 -11.99 -36.12
C ARG A 333 -5.55 -11.32 -35.13
N ALA A 334 -5.64 -11.82 -33.91
CA ALA A 334 -6.49 -11.23 -32.87
C ALA A 334 -6.11 -9.78 -32.56
N THR A 335 -4.81 -9.50 -32.43
CA THR A 335 -4.29 -8.15 -32.13
C THR A 335 -4.58 -7.18 -33.28
N ALA A 336 -4.36 -7.61 -34.53
CA ALA A 336 -4.61 -6.81 -35.71
C ALA A 336 -6.10 -6.44 -35.85
N ILE A 337 -6.99 -7.42 -35.68
CA ILE A 337 -8.45 -7.21 -35.70
C ILE A 337 -8.87 -6.25 -34.57
N LEU A 338 -8.39 -6.48 -33.34
CA LEU A 338 -8.73 -5.62 -32.19
C LEU A 338 -8.22 -4.18 -32.32
N LEU A 339 -7.07 -3.95 -32.96
CA LEU A 339 -6.59 -2.60 -33.26
C LEU A 339 -7.44 -1.93 -34.36
N ALA A 340 -7.75 -2.65 -35.45
CA ALA A 340 -8.54 -2.12 -36.56
C ALA A 340 -9.99 -1.77 -36.12
N ARG A 341 -10.61 -2.60 -35.27
CA ARG A 341 -11.91 -2.35 -34.62
C ARG A 341 -11.98 -1.05 -33.80
N GLN A 342 -10.85 -0.41 -33.52
CA GLN A 342 -10.75 0.81 -32.70
C GLN A 342 -10.17 2.01 -33.47
N GLY A 343 -10.23 1.97 -34.81
CA GLY A 343 -9.83 3.07 -35.70
C GLY A 343 -8.37 3.01 -36.19
N CYS A 344 -7.59 2.02 -35.75
CA CYS A 344 -6.18 1.90 -36.13
C CYS A 344 -6.01 1.44 -37.59
N LYS A 345 -5.07 2.04 -38.32
CA LYS A 345 -4.65 1.56 -39.65
C LYS A 345 -3.56 0.51 -39.45
N VAL A 346 -3.81 -0.74 -39.86
CA VAL A 346 -2.93 -1.88 -39.50
C VAL A 346 -2.16 -2.43 -40.70
N ALA A 347 -0.83 -2.31 -40.66
CA ALA A 347 0.07 -3.05 -41.54
C ALA A 347 0.22 -4.49 -41.04
N LEU A 348 -0.32 -5.44 -41.81
CA LEU A 348 -0.31 -6.87 -41.56
C LEU A 348 0.99 -7.45 -42.13
N VAL A 349 2.03 -7.48 -41.32
CA VAL A 349 3.35 -7.97 -41.71
C VAL A 349 3.44 -9.47 -41.46
N ASP A 350 3.63 -10.27 -42.51
CA ASP A 350 3.87 -11.71 -42.41
C ASP A 350 4.76 -12.18 -43.57
N PHE A 351 5.39 -13.36 -43.45
CA PHE A 351 6.14 -13.95 -44.55
C PHE A 351 5.21 -14.70 -45.52
N ASN A 352 4.09 -15.22 -45.02
CA ASN A 352 3.04 -15.86 -45.80
C ASN A 352 1.90 -14.86 -46.07
N VAL A 353 1.73 -14.51 -47.34
CA VAL A 353 0.75 -13.52 -47.80
C VAL A 353 -0.69 -14.02 -47.62
N GLU A 354 -0.97 -15.29 -47.90
CA GLU A 354 -2.31 -15.88 -47.80
C GLU A 354 -2.84 -15.84 -46.35
N TRP A 355 -1.98 -16.14 -45.38
CA TRP A 355 -2.31 -16.10 -43.95
C TRP A 355 -2.64 -14.68 -43.48
N ALA A 356 -1.96 -13.67 -44.02
CA ALA A 356 -2.23 -12.26 -43.74
C ALA A 356 -3.43 -11.71 -44.53
N GLN A 357 -3.66 -12.17 -45.77
CA GLN A 357 -4.85 -11.84 -46.57
C GLN A 357 -6.14 -12.32 -45.90
N GLU A 358 -6.15 -13.50 -45.28
CA GLU A 358 -7.29 -13.97 -44.47
C GLU A 358 -7.50 -13.11 -43.22
N THR A 359 -6.44 -12.52 -42.63
CA THR A 359 -6.59 -11.50 -41.58
C THR A 359 -7.12 -10.19 -42.15
N LYS A 360 -6.68 -9.76 -43.34
CA LYS A 360 -7.21 -8.57 -44.03
C LYS A 360 -8.71 -8.74 -44.32
N ARG A 361 -9.13 -9.87 -44.88
CA ARG A 361 -10.55 -10.18 -45.14
C ARG A 361 -11.41 -9.99 -43.88
N MET A 362 -10.99 -10.54 -42.73
CA MET A 362 -11.70 -10.38 -41.46
C MET A 362 -11.76 -8.92 -40.97
N ILE A 363 -10.77 -8.08 -41.29
CA ILE A 363 -10.75 -6.66 -40.93
C ILE A 363 -11.63 -5.84 -41.89
N ASP A 364 -11.52 -6.10 -43.18
CA ASP A 364 -12.28 -5.44 -44.25
C ASP A 364 -13.80 -5.75 -44.11
N GLU A 365 -14.16 -6.98 -43.70
CA GLU A 365 -15.54 -7.39 -43.38
C GLU A 365 -16.12 -6.68 -42.15
N GLU A 366 -15.28 -6.16 -41.25
CA GLU A 366 -15.66 -5.36 -40.09
C GLU A 366 -15.50 -3.85 -40.34
N GLY A 367 -15.17 -3.43 -41.57
CA GLY A 367 -15.00 -2.03 -41.96
C GLY A 367 -13.70 -1.37 -41.46
N GLY A 368 -12.76 -2.15 -40.93
CA GLY A 368 -11.46 -1.64 -40.48
C GLY A 368 -10.47 -1.42 -41.63
N ILE A 369 -9.38 -0.69 -41.37
CA ILE A 369 -8.35 -0.38 -42.38
C ILE A 369 -7.11 -1.24 -42.13
N SER A 370 -6.79 -2.13 -43.06
CA SER A 370 -5.54 -2.91 -43.02
C SER A 370 -4.94 -3.17 -44.38
N GLU A 371 -3.61 -3.33 -44.46
CA GLU A 371 -2.91 -3.74 -45.68
C GLU A 371 -1.84 -4.80 -45.44
N VAL A 372 -1.68 -5.70 -46.41
CA VAL A 372 -0.76 -6.85 -46.30
C VAL A 372 0.63 -6.50 -46.83
N ILE A 373 1.64 -6.65 -45.97
CA ILE A 373 3.04 -6.40 -46.32
C ILE A 373 3.82 -7.70 -46.15
N GLN A 374 4.22 -8.32 -47.27
CA GLN A 374 5.11 -9.47 -47.21
C GLN A 374 6.50 -9.05 -46.71
N ALA A 375 6.96 -9.66 -45.63
CA ALA A 375 8.31 -9.50 -45.10
C ALA A 375 8.76 -10.72 -44.27
N ASP A 376 10.01 -11.15 -44.46
CA ASP A 376 10.70 -11.97 -43.46
C ASP A 376 11.30 -11.03 -42.41
N VAL A 377 10.86 -11.14 -41.15
CA VAL A 377 11.36 -10.29 -40.05
C VAL A 377 12.76 -10.71 -39.54
N THR A 378 13.38 -11.74 -40.13
CA THR A 378 14.77 -12.11 -39.87
C THR A 378 15.76 -11.46 -40.82
N ASP A 379 15.32 -10.86 -41.94
CA ASP A 379 16.16 -10.06 -42.81
C ASP A 379 16.03 -8.56 -42.50
N GLU A 380 17.15 -7.84 -42.50
CA GLU A 380 17.19 -6.42 -42.12
C GLU A 380 16.62 -5.51 -43.21
N GLU A 381 16.96 -5.77 -44.47
CA GLU A 381 16.46 -4.98 -45.60
C GLU A 381 14.96 -5.21 -45.80
N SER A 382 14.48 -6.44 -45.58
CA SER A 382 13.07 -6.80 -45.45
C SER A 382 12.36 -6.02 -44.33
N CYS A 383 12.89 -5.98 -43.11
CA CYS A 383 12.33 -5.20 -42.00
C CYS A 383 12.25 -3.70 -42.33
N LYS A 384 13.35 -3.14 -42.87
CA LYS A 384 13.46 -1.76 -43.34
C LYS A 384 12.40 -1.43 -44.40
N ASN A 385 12.24 -2.30 -45.39
CA ASN A 385 11.22 -2.13 -46.44
C ASN A 385 9.79 -2.31 -45.92
N ALA A 386 9.55 -3.15 -44.91
CA ALA A 386 8.22 -3.28 -44.29
C ALA A 386 7.80 -2.00 -43.56
N VAL A 387 8.71 -1.40 -42.78
CA VAL A 387 8.47 -0.09 -42.13
C VAL A 387 8.31 1.02 -43.19
N ALA A 388 9.20 1.09 -44.18
CA ALA A 388 9.13 2.10 -45.24
C ALA A 388 7.82 2.01 -46.06
N LYS A 389 7.36 0.79 -46.40
CA LYS A 389 6.05 0.58 -47.03
C LYS A 389 4.89 1.00 -46.13
N THR A 390 4.97 0.75 -44.82
CA THR A 390 3.94 1.19 -43.87
C THR A 390 3.81 2.72 -43.86
N VAL A 391 4.94 3.44 -43.78
CA VAL A 391 4.96 4.92 -43.87
C VAL A 391 4.46 5.40 -45.23
N ALA A 392 4.81 4.73 -46.33
CA ALA A 392 4.35 5.09 -47.67
C ALA A 392 2.84 4.86 -47.89
N LEU A 393 2.23 3.88 -47.21
CA LEU A 393 0.80 3.55 -47.30
C LEU A 393 -0.07 4.40 -46.35
N PHE A 394 0.39 4.65 -45.12
CA PHE A 394 -0.42 5.23 -44.06
C PHE A 394 0.13 6.55 -43.46
N GLY A 395 1.29 7.01 -43.92
CA GLY A 395 1.91 8.30 -43.53
C GLY A 395 2.77 8.27 -42.27
N SER A 396 2.55 7.31 -41.35
CA SER A 396 3.24 7.26 -40.06
C SER A 396 3.46 5.82 -39.57
N VAL A 397 4.14 5.67 -38.42
CA VAL A 397 4.16 4.46 -37.58
C VAL A 397 4.14 4.92 -36.12
N ASN A 398 3.09 4.54 -35.39
CA ASN A 398 2.92 4.88 -33.98
C ASN A 398 3.03 3.65 -33.07
N ILE A 399 2.68 2.48 -33.60
CA ILE A 399 2.63 1.21 -32.85
C ILE A 399 3.42 0.13 -33.59
N LEU A 400 4.18 -0.68 -32.84
CA LEU A 400 4.83 -1.90 -33.34
C LEU A 400 4.51 -3.06 -32.41
N VAL A 401 3.91 -4.13 -32.95
CA VAL A 401 3.67 -5.38 -32.22
C VAL A 401 4.55 -6.49 -32.79
N ASN A 402 5.48 -6.95 -31.97
CA ASN A 402 6.43 -8.01 -32.30
C ASN A 402 5.88 -9.37 -31.82
N ILE A 403 5.03 -10.03 -32.63
CA ILE A 403 4.42 -11.34 -32.30
C ILE A 403 5.34 -12.51 -32.66
N VAL A 404 6.12 -12.37 -33.74
CA VAL A 404 6.79 -13.50 -34.42
C VAL A 404 7.66 -14.31 -33.46
N GLY A 405 7.55 -15.63 -33.59
CA GLY A 405 8.36 -16.57 -32.84
C GLY A 405 8.04 -18.02 -33.17
N VAL A 406 8.96 -18.90 -32.78
CA VAL A 406 8.90 -20.36 -32.94
C VAL A 406 9.23 -21.05 -31.63
N GLY A 407 8.76 -22.30 -31.47
CA GLY A 407 9.28 -23.19 -30.42
C GLY A 407 10.77 -23.50 -30.61
N GLY A 408 11.20 -23.56 -31.87
CA GLY A 408 12.58 -23.68 -32.30
C GLY A 408 13.25 -25.00 -31.93
N ALA A 409 14.58 -24.99 -31.91
CA ALA A 409 15.43 -26.14 -31.60
C ALA A 409 15.05 -26.87 -30.30
N MET A 410 15.01 -28.20 -30.38
CA MET A 410 14.74 -29.10 -29.25
C MET A 410 16.05 -29.60 -28.62
N GLY A 411 15.98 -30.01 -27.35
CA GLY A 411 17.11 -30.62 -26.64
C GLY A 411 17.73 -29.73 -25.56
N ASP A 412 18.64 -30.36 -24.83
CA ASP A 412 19.51 -29.77 -23.81
C ASP A 412 20.84 -29.26 -24.41
N ALA A 413 21.67 -28.61 -23.59
CA ALA A 413 22.94 -28.01 -24.02
C ALA A 413 23.98 -28.99 -24.64
N THR A 414 23.77 -30.31 -24.51
CA THR A 414 24.65 -31.34 -25.09
C THR A 414 24.16 -31.90 -26.43
N LYS A 415 22.92 -31.59 -26.83
CA LYS A 415 22.24 -32.22 -28.00
C LYS A 415 21.55 -31.24 -28.94
N ILE A 416 21.44 -29.97 -28.55
CA ILE A 416 20.77 -28.96 -29.37
C ILE A 416 21.61 -28.63 -30.61
N ASP A 417 20.99 -28.64 -31.79
CA ASP A 417 21.64 -28.20 -33.03
C ASP A 417 21.90 -26.69 -32.95
N MET A 418 23.18 -26.30 -33.02
CA MET A 418 23.60 -24.90 -32.96
C MET A 418 23.16 -24.09 -34.19
N ALA A 419 23.04 -24.72 -35.37
CA ALA A 419 22.54 -24.02 -36.56
C ALA A 419 21.03 -23.71 -36.43
N ALA A 420 20.24 -24.65 -35.88
CA ALA A 420 18.86 -24.38 -35.50
C ALA A 420 18.75 -23.38 -34.34
N TRP A 421 19.65 -23.43 -33.35
CA TRP A 421 19.69 -22.46 -32.25
C TRP A 421 19.85 -21.03 -32.77
N ASP A 422 20.88 -20.75 -33.58
CA ASP A 422 21.17 -19.40 -34.08
C ASP A 422 20.03 -18.87 -34.97
N ARG A 423 19.51 -19.72 -35.87
CA ARG A 423 18.35 -19.40 -36.72
C ARG A 423 17.12 -19.05 -35.87
N ASP A 424 16.77 -19.90 -34.91
CA ASP A 424 15.52 -19.77 -34.16
C ASP A 424 15.62 -18.70 -33.06
N PHE A 425 16.83 -18.42 -32.53
CA PHE A 425 17.10 -17.24 -31.70
C PHE A 425 16.99 -15.94 -32.52
N ARG A 426 17.48 -15.94 -33.76
CA ARG A 426 17.28 -14.81 -34.70
C ARG A 426 15.79 -14.56 -34.97
N ILE A 427 14.99 -15.62 -35.17
CA ILE A 427 13.53 -15.54 -35.31
C ILE A 427 12.86 -15.00 -34.03
N ASN A 428 13.27 -15.47 -32.85
CA ASN A 428 12.59 -15.13 -31.59
C ASN A 428 13.00 -13.78 -30.99
N VAL A 429 14.22 -13.30 -31.22
CA VAL A 429 14.79 -12.14 -30.50
C VAL A 429 15.32 -11.07 -31.45
N THR A 430 16.22 -11.44 -32.38
CA THR A 430 16.85 -10.47 -33.29
C THR A 430 15.85 -9.79 -34.21
N SER A 431 14.83 -10.50 -34.68
CA SER A 431 13.72 -9.97 -35.48
C SER A 431 13.06 -8.73 -34.85
N MET A 432 12.81 -8.78 -33.54
CA MET A 432 12.22 -7.68 -32.77
C MET A 432 13.14 -6.46 -32.73
N VAL A 433 14.47 -6.68 -32.69
CA VAL A 433 15.48 -5.62 -32.75
C VAL A 433 15.53 -5.00 -34.15
N LEU A 434 15.45 -5.79 -35.22
CA LEU A 434 15.45 -5.30 -36.60
C LEU A 434 14.20 -4.46 -36.89
N MET A 435 13.01 -4.94 -36.53
CA MET A 435 11.77 -4.16 -36.68
C MET A 435 11.80 -2.87 -35.83
N SER A 436 12.27 -2.95 -34.58
CA SER A 436 12.37 -1.76 -33.72
C SER A 436 13.41 -0.75 -34.22
N ARG A 437 14.54 -1.20 -34.77
CA ARG A 437 15.60 -0.36 -35.37
C ARG A 437 15.06 0.58 -36.44
N HIS A 438 14.09 0.11 -37.24
CA HIS A 438 13.50 0.92 -38.31
C HIS A 438 12.23 1.65 -37.88
N ALA A 439 11.43 1.10 -36.96
CA ALA A 439 10.21 1.75 -36.48
C ALA A 439 10.47 2.92 -35.49
N ILE A 440 11.49 2.82 -34.63
CA ILE A 440 11.82 3.85 -33.63
C ILE A 440 12.15 5.21 -34.27
N PRO A 441 12.96 5.30 -35.35
CA PRO A 441 13.15 6.54 -36.11
C PRO A 441 11.86 7.21 -36.59
N GLU A 442 10.84 6.44 -36.98
CA GLU A 442 9.55 6.97 -37.43
C GLU A 442 8.67 7.40 -36.25
N MET A 443 8.60 6.59 -35.19
CA MET A 443 7.93 6.95 -33.93
C MET A 443 8.50 8.25 -33.32
N ARG A 444 9.82 8.46 -33.42
CA ARG A 444 10.50 9.69 -33.00
C ARG A 444 10.02 10.91 -33.78
N LYS A 445 9.85 10.82 -35.11
CA LYS A 445 9.27 11.91 -35.92
C LYS A 445 7.84 12.23 -35.49
N ASN A 446 7.09 11.20 -35.11
CA ASN A 446 5.70 11.30 -34.67
C ASN A 446 5.54 11.78 -33.21
N GLY A 447 6.64 11.99 -32.47
CA GLY A 447 6.62 12.43 -31.06
C GLY A 447 5.96 11.45 -30.07
N ARG A 448 5.65 10.23 -30.51
CA ARG A 448 5.09 9.13 -29.69
C ARG A 448 5.38 7.78 -30.32
N GLY A 449 5.55 6.76 -29.47
CA GLY A 449 5.61 5.36 -29.90
C GLY A 449 5.07 4.39 -28.86
N SER A 450 4.59 3.24 -29.30
CA SER A 450 4.30 2.10 -28.42
C SER A 450 4.72 0.78 -29.06
N ILE A 451 5.71 0.13 -28.47
CA ILE A 451 6.23 -1.17 -28.88
C ILE A 451 5.74 -2.23 -27.88
N VAL A 452 5.17 -3.34 -28.38
CA VAL A 452 4.74 -4.47 -27.54
C VAL A 452 5.37 -5.77 -28.05
N ASN A 453 6.18 -6.41 -27.21
CA ASN A 453 6.94 -7.63 -27.53
C ASN A 453 6.24 -8.90 -27.00
N MET A 454 6.28 -9.98 -27.79
CA MET A 454 5.68 -11.27 -27.45
C MET A 454 6.68 -12.23 -26.80
N SER A 455 6.71 -12.25 -25.46
CA SER A 455 7.40 -13.29 -24.68
C SER A 455 6.46 -14.47 -24.40
N SER A 456 6.56 -15.10 -23.22
CA SER A 456 5.77 -16.24 -22.75
C SER A 456 6.01 -16.43 -21.24
N VAL A 457 5.11 -17.09 -20.51
CA VAL A 457 5.41 -17.53 -19.14
C VAL A 457 6.62 -18.47 -19.06
N SER A 458 7.02 -19.14 -20.15
CA SER A 458 8.28 -19.89 -20.22
C SER A 458 9.53 -18.98 -20.19
N GLY A 459 9.43 -17.70 -20.56
CA GLY A 459 10.50 -16.72 -20.33
C GLY A 459 10.60 -16.27 -18.86
N LEU A 460 9.65 -16.68 -18.02
CA LEU A 460 9.56 -16.39 -16.59
C LEU A 460 9.72 -17.66 -15.72
N LEU A 461 10.16 -18.79 -16.30
CA LEU A 461 10.37 -20.10 -15.61
C LEU A 461 11.58 -20.84 -16.19
N GLY A 462 12.35 -21.53 -15.35
CA GLY A 462 13.49 -22.35 -15.77
C GLY A 462 13.15 -23.81 -16.16
N GLY A 463 11.88 -24.12 -16.48
CA GLY A 463 11.38 -25.50 -16.59
C GLY A 463 10.71 -25.82 -17.92
N ASN A 464 11.47 -25.87 -19.01
CA ASN A 464 11.00 -26.31 -20.34
C ASN A 464 11.98 -27.35 -20.92
N PRO A 465 11.52 -28.43 -21.57
CA PRO A 465 12.40 -29.45 -22.16
C PRO A 465 13.19 -28.98 -23.41
N SER A 466 12.90 -27.81 -23.98
CA SER A 466 13.81 -27.12 -24.92
C SER A 466 14.59 -26.05 -24.16
N LEU A 467 15.92 -26.02 -24.34
CA LEU A 467 16.77 -24.95 -23.81
C LEU A 467 16.53 -23.60 -24.49
N LEU A 468 16.25 -23.59 -25.79
CA LEU A 468 16.15 -22.38 -26.60
C LEU A 468 14.92 -21.54 -26.25
N TYR A 469 13.75 -22.16 -26.15
CA TYR A 469 12.49 -21.42 -25.99
C TYR A 469 12.42 -20.56 -24.71
N PRO A 470 12.71 -21.06 -23.49
CA PRO A 470 12.72 -20.23 -22.29
C PRO A 470 13.84 -19.19 -22.34
N THR A 471 15.03 -19.53 -22.86
CA THR A 471 16.17 -18.61 -22.97
C THR A 471 15.86 -17.43 -23.88
N SER A 472 15.36 -17.69 -25.09
CA SER A 472 15.00 -16.63 -26.05
C SER A 472 13.82 -15.79 -25.57
N LYS A 473 12.80 -16.39 -24.94
CA LYS A 473 11.67 -15.63 -24.36
C LYS A 473 12.08 -14.84 -23.10
N GLY A 474 13.05 -15.31 -22.32
CA GLY A 474 13.70 -14.56 -21.24
C GLY A 474 14.53 -13.37 -21.75
N ALA A 475 15.25 -13.53 -22.87
CA ALA A 475 15.98 -12.44 -23.51
C ALA A 475 15.05 -11.29 -23.93
N ILE A 476 13.87 -11.59 -24.51
CA ILE A 476 12.86 -10.58 -24.88
C ILE A 476 12.41 -9.74 -23.67
N ILE A 477 12.27 -10.35 -22.49
CA ILE A 477 11.85 -9.66 -21.27
C ILE A 477 12.89 -8.61 -20.85
N GLN A 478 14.18 -8.95 -20.88
CA GLN A 478 15.22 -7.99 -20.52
C GLN A 478 15.48 -6.96 -21.64
N MET A 479 15.40 -7.37 -22.91
CA MET A 479 15.47 -6.50 -24.08
C MET A 479 14.37 -5.43 -24.07
N THR A 480 13.14 -5.79 -23.67
CA THR A 480 12.02 -4.86 -23.50
C THR A 480 12.36 -3.77 -22.49
N ARG A 481 12.90 -4.14 -21.31
CA ARG A 481 13.30 -3.18 -20.27
C ARG A 481 14.43 -2.26 -20.72
N ALA A 482 15.42 -2.79 -21.45
CA ALA A 482 16.50 -1.99 -22.02
C ALA A 482 15.97 -0.95 -23.03
N MET A 483 15.15 -1.38 -23.98
CA MET A 483 14.54 -0.47 -24.97
C MET A 483 13.60 0.56 -24.31
N ALA A 484 12.85 0.17 -23.26
CA ALA A 484 12.04 1.11 -22.47
C ALA A 484 12.89 2.20 -21.79
N ALA A 485 14.04 1.82 -21.21
CA ALA A 485 14.96 2.76 -20.58
C ALA A 485 15.66 3.68 -21.61
N HIS A 486 16.00 3.17 -22.80
CA HIS A 486 16.65 3.94 -23.85
C HIS A 486 15.72 4.96 -24.52
N HIS A 487 14.45 4.60 -24.75
CA HIS A 487 13.53 5.37 -25.61
C HIS A 487 12.36 6.03 -24.86
N GLY A 488 12.23 5.82 -23.54
CA GLY A 488 11.18 6.44 -22.73
C GLY A 488 11.22 7.97 -22.72
N ALA A 489 12.42 8.57 -22.74
CA ALA A 489 12.61 10.03 -22.87
C ALA A 489 12.18 10.58 -24.25
N GLU A 490 12.03 9.71 -25.24
CA GLU A 490 11.57 10.03 -26.60
C GLU A 490 10.05 9.84 -26.76
N ASN A 491 9.33 9.66 -25.64
CA ASN A 491 7.90 9.29 -25.59
C ASN A 491 7.57 7.97 -26.32
N ILE A 492 8.54 7.06 -26.40
CA ILE A 492 8.36 5.71 -26.98
C ILE A 492 8.28 4.70 -25.83
N ARG A 493 7.07 4.19 -25.59
CA ARG A 493 6.80 3.17 -24.57
C ARG A 493 7.15 1.79 -25.12
N VAL A 494 7.77 0.93 -24.31
CA VAL A 494 8.16 -0.43 -24.72
C VAL A 494 7.77 -1.43 -23.64
N ASN A 495 6.84 -2.33 -23.96
CA ASN A 495 6.25 -3.29 -23.02
C ASN A 495 6.30 -4.73 -23.57
N CYS A 496 6.05 -5.72 -22.71
CA CYS A 496 6.08 -7.13 -23.06
C CYS A 496 4.84 -7.84 -22.53
N VAL A 497 4.22 -8.69 -23.35
CA VAL A 497 3.20 -9.64 -22.92
C VAL A 497 3.80 -11.04 -22.78
N CYS A 498 3.35 -11.79 -21.77
CA CYS A 498 3.81 -13.13 -21.47
C CYS A 498 2.63 -14.11 -21.42
N PRO A 499 2.17 -14.64 -22.56
CA PRO A 499 1.06 -15.59 -22.60
C PRO A 499 1.37 -16.90 -21.86
N GLY A 500 0.35 -17.44 -21.19
CA GLY A 500 0.34 -18.74 -20.55
C GLY A 500 -0.14 -19.87 -21.45
N MET A 501 -1.02 -20.73 -20.93
CA MET A 501 -1.62 -21.84 -21.66
C MET A 501 -2.76 -21.36 -22.57
N VAL A 502 -2.38 -20.67 -23.64
CA VAL A 502 -3.29 -20.19 -24.69
C VAL A 502 -3.44 -21.26 -25.77
N PHE A 503 -4.67 -21.56 -26.19
CA PHE A 503 -4.99 -22.52 -27.24
C PHE A 503 -5.04 -21.82 -28.61
N THR A 504 -3.91 -21.81 -29.32
CA THR A 504 -3.77 -21.21 -30.65
C THR A 504 -3.29 -22.24 -31.68
N PRO A 505 -3.30 -21.92 -32.99
CA PRO A 505 -2.80 -22.82 -34.03
C PRO A 505 -1.35 -23.30 -33.83
N MET A 506 -0.47 -22.49 -33.21
CA MET A 506 0.92 -22.90 -32.90
C MET A 506 0.99 -24.06 -31.88
N VAL A 507 -0.05 -24.20 -31.06
CA VAL A 507 -0.19 -25.27 -30.05
C VAL A 507 -0.92 -26.47 -30.65
N ARG A 508 -2.06 -26.25 -31.31
CA ARG A 508 -2.87 -27.35 -31.88
C ARG A 508 -2.12 -28.12 -32.97
N GLY A 509 -1.35 -27.42 -33.82
CA GLY A 509 -0.56 -28.00 -34.90
C GLY A 509 0.63 -28.89 -34.49
N ARG A 510 0.77 -29.23 -33.19
CA ARG A 510 1.81 -30.14 -32.67
C ARG A 510 1.29 -31.54 -32.33
N GLY A 511 0.08 -31.91 -32.73
CA GLY A 511 -0.49 -33.23 -32.44
C GLY A 511 -0.88 -33.40 -30.97
N MET A 512 -1.51 -32.38 -30.38
CA MET A 512 -1.95 -32.40 -28.98
C MET A 512 -3.07 -33.42 -28.75
N THR A 513 -2.87 -34.35 -27.81
CA THR A 513 -3.94 -35.23 -27.32
C THR A 513 -4.87 -34.50 -26.35
N ASP A 514 -6.07 -35.02 -26.14
CA ASP A 514 -7.03 -34.45 -25.18
C ASP A 514 -6.50 -34.48 -23.74
N ASP A 515 -5.75 -35.51 -23.35
CA ASP A 515 -5.06 -35.56 -22.04
C ASP A 515 -4.03 -34.43 -21.88
N MET A 516 -3.21 -34.18 -22.91
CA MET A 516 -2.24 -33.09 -22.91
C MET A 516 -2.94 -31.72 -22.85
N ARG A 517 -4.12 -31.61 -23.46
CA ARG A 517 -4.95 -30.40 -23.40
C ARG A 517 -5.59 -30.21 -22.03
N GLN A 518 -6.17 -31.26 -21.45
CA GLN A 518 -6.76 -31.21 -20.11
C GLN A 518 -5.68 -30.94 -19.05
N ALA A 519 -4.47 -31.47 -19.21
CA ALA A 519 -3.33 -31.13 -18.36
C ALA A 519 -2.96 -29.64 -18.42
N ARG A 520 -3.14 -28.97 -19.56
CA ARG A 520 -2.94 -27.51 -19.73
C ARG A 520 -4.09 -26.68 -19.14
N ILE A 521 -5.33 -27.13 -19.29
CA ILE A 521 -6.51 -26.56 -18.62
C ILE A 521 -6.33 -26.62 -17.10
N ASN A 522 -5.89 -27.76 -16.58
CA ASN A 522 -5.62 -27.95 -15.15
C ASN A 522 -4.41 -27.13 -14.64
N GLN A 523 -3.56 -26.59 -15.54
CA GLN A 523 -2.35 -25.84 -15.20
C GLN A 523 -2.58 -24.37 -14.83
N ASN A 524 -3.67 -23.74 -15.25
CA ASN A 524 -4.01 -22.39 -14.81
C ASN A 524 -4.96 -22.38 -13.59
N LEU A 525 -5.18 -21.22 -12.98
CA LEU A 525 -6.11 -21.07 -11.84
C LEU A 525 -7.57 -21.10 -12.29
N MET A 526 -7.88 -20.47 -13.43
CA MET A 526 -9.24 -20.32 -13.96
C MET A 526 -9.87 -21.61 -14.53
N LYS A 527 -9.08 -22.70 -14.65
CA LYS A 527 -9.48 -24.00 -15.24
C LYS A 527 -10.05 -23.89 -16.66
N GLN A 528 -9.46 -23.02 -17.47
CA GLN A 528 -9.76 -22.84 -18.89
C GLN A 528 -8.48 -22.46 -19.67
N GLU A 529 -8.30 -22.91 -20.91
CA GLU A 529 -7.24 -22.33 -21.76
C GLU A 529 -7.63 -20.91 -22.20
N GLY A 530 -6.64 -20.02 -22.31
CA GLY A 530 -6.85 -18.71 -22.95
C GLY A 530 -6.96 -18.81 -24.47
N THR A 531 -7.42 -17.76 -25.13
CA THR A 531 -7.51 -17.65 -26.59
C THR A 531 -6.57 -16.56 -27.13
N GLY A 532 -6.44 -16.46 -28.46
CA GLY A 532 -5.71 -15.34 -29.08
C GLY A 532 -6.29 -13.96 -28.73
N TRP A 533 -7.59 -13.89 -28.43
CA TRP A 533 -8.27 -12.64 -28.05
C TRP A 533 -7.84 -12.13 -26.69
N ASP A 534 -7.68 -13.00 -25.68
CA ASP A 534 -7.22 -12.62 -24.34
C ASP A 534 -5.84 -11.94 -24.39
N VAL A 535 -4.96 -12.47 -25.25
CA VAL A 535 -3.63 -11.88 -25.52
C VAL A 535 -3.77 -10.57 -26.30
N GLY A 536 -4.65 -10.53 -27.30
CA GLY A 536 -4.91 -9.35 -28.12
C GLY A 536 -5.45 -8.15 -27.33
N TYR A 537 -6.39 -8.35 -26.41
CA TYR A 537 -6.89 -7.27 -25.52
C TYR A 537 -5.79 -6.73 -24.60
N GLY A 538 -4.91 -7.60 -24.09
CA GLY A 538 -3.75 -7.17 -23.31
C GLY A 538 -2.77 -6.32 -24.13
N ILE A 539 -2.57 -6.64 -25.42
CA ILE A 539 -1.75 -5.82 -26.32
C ILE A 539 -2.47 -4.50 -26.67
N LEU A 540 -3.78 -4.54 -26.98
CA LEU A 540 -4.60 -3.37 -27.27
C LEU A 540 -4.46 -2.30 -26.16
N PHE A 541 -4.61 -2.70 -24.90
CA PHE A 541 -4.37 -1.81 -23.77
C PHE A 541 -2.94 -1.26 -23.74
N LEU A 542 -1.92 -2.10 -23.87
CA LEU A 542 -0.53 -1.63 -23.83
C LEU A 542 -0.16 -0.69 -24.99
N CYS A 543 -0.83 -0.79 -26.14
CA CYS A 543 -0.70 0.11 -27.29
C CYS A 543 -1.39 1.47 -27.08
N SER A 544 -2.36 1.57 -26.17
CA SER A 544 -3.31 2.68 -26.13
C SER A 544 -2.78 3.99 -25.52
N LYS A 545 -3.65 5.01 -25.48
CA LYS A 545 -3.38 6.34 -24.88
C LYS A 545 -3.57 6.30 -23.35
N GLU A 546 -4.38 5.39 -22.84
CA GLU A 546 -4.59 5.12 -21.42
C GLU A 546 -3.32 4.55 -20.77
N ALA A 547 -2.60 3.67 -21.49
CA ALA A 547 -1.31 3.14 -21.05
C ALA A 547 -0.13 4.13 -21.15
N LYS A 548 -0.38 5.45 -21.28
CA LYS A 548 0.68 6.49 -21.42
C LYS A 548 1.73 6.49 -20.31
N TRP A 549 1.41 6.01 -19.11
CA TRP A 549 2.35 5.93 -17.98
C TRP A 549 2.90 4.51 -17.74
N ILE A 550 2.77 3.62 -18.73
CA ILE A 550 3.20 2.22 -18.66
C ILE A 550 4.26 1.95 -19.73
N THR A 551 5.51 1.77 -19.27
CA THR A 551 6.67 1.34 -20.08
C THR A 551 7.54 0.39 -19.25
N GLY A 552 8.26 -0.53 -19.88
CA GLY A 552 9.06 -1.57 -19.23
C GLY A 552 8.25 -2.69 -18.54
N LEU A 553 6.92 -2.68 -18.66
CA LEU A 553 6.05 -3.67 -18.02
C LEU A 553 6.19 -5.04 -18.69
N ILE A 554 6.21 -6.07 -17.86
CA ILE A 554 6.18 -7.49 -18.27
C ILE A 554 4.87 -8.08 -17.75
N MET A 555 3.88 -8.23 -18.62
CA MET A 555 2.50 -8.53 -18.26
C MET A 555 2.14 -10.01 -18.55
N PRO A 556 1.97 -10.87 -17.53
CA PRO A 556 1.45 -12.23 -17.72
C PRO A 556 0.00 -12.22 -18.21
N ILE A 557 -0.31 -13.05 -19.21
CA ILE A 557 -1.69 -13.28 -19.69
C ILE A 557 -1.91 -14.80 -19.69
N ASP A 558 -2.16 -15.35 -18.51
CA ASP A 558 -1.89 -16.76 -18.22
C ASP A 558 -2.98 -17.52 -17.44
N GLY A 559 -4.13 -16.88 -17.19
CA GLY A 559 -5.22 -17.45 -16.38
C GLY A 559 -4.80 -17.74 -14.93
N GLY A 560 -3.77 -17.05 -14.41
CA GLY A 560 -3.21 -17.27 -13.08
C GLY A 560 -2.38 -18.54 -12.94
N SER A 561 -1.80 -19.08 -14.03
CA SER A 561 -0.88 -20.24 -13.97
C SER A 561 0.34 -20.02 -13.06
N ARG A 562 0.68 -18.76 -12.77
CA ARG A 562 1.72 -18.33 -11.83
C ARG A 562 1.23 -17.94 -10.43
N GLY A 563 -0.07 -18.01 -10.14
CA GLY A 563 -0.58 -17.77 -8.79
C GLY A 563 -0.07 -18.83 -7.80
N PRO A 564 -0.05 -18.55 -6.49
CA PRO A 564 0.48 -19.47 -5.48
C PRO A 564 -0.43 -20.70 -5.31
N VAL A 565 -0.23 -21.70 -6.17
CA VAL A 565 -0.75 -23.06 -6.05
C VAL A 565 0.43 -23.98 -5.78
N ASN A 566 0.33 -24.81 -4.73
CA ASN A 566 1.36 -25.80 -4.41
C ASN A 566 1.65 -26.69 -5.63
N ARG A 567 2.87 -26.60 -6.16
CA ARG A 567 3.36 -27.41 -7.28
C ARG A 567 4.78 -27.90 -7.06
N ALA A 568 4.88 -29.10 -6.49
CA ALA A 568 5.95 -30.01 -6.85
C ALA A 568 5.95 -30.23 -8.38
N LEU A 569 7.12 -30.21 -9.03
CA LEU A 569 7.23 -30.48 -10.46
C LEU A 569 7.10 -31.99 -10.75
N PRO A 570 6.16 -32.43 -11.62
CA PRO A 570 6.13 -33.81 -12.09
C PRO A 570 7.09 -33.99 -13.27
N TYR A 571 8.31 -34.44 -13.00
CA TYR A 571 9.22 -35.01 -14.01
C TYR A 571 9.02 -36.53 -14.07
N ALA A 572 8.19 -37.04 -14.99
CA ALA A 572 8.02 -38.48 -15.20
C ALA A 572 7.50 -38.82 -16.61
N LEU A 573 7.84 -40.05 -17.04
CA LEU A 573 7.53 -40.76 -18.31
C LEU A 573 8.51 -40.46 -19.47
N SER A 574 9.57 -41.25 -19.75
CA SER A 574 9.74 -42.72 -19.96
C SER A 574 9.68 -43.11 -21.44
N ALA A 575 10.47 -44.06 -21.97
CA ALA A 575 11.70 -44.71 -21.51
C ALA A 575 12.32 -45.50 -22.69
N CYS A 576 13.64 -45.73 -22.69
CA CYS A 576 14.27 -46.80 -23.49
C CYS A 576 15.67 -47.16 -22.94
N GLU A 577 15.76 -48.38 -22.42
CA GLU A 577 16.87 -49.35 -22.34
C GLU A 577 18.38 -48.91 -22.46
N HIS A 578 19.11 -49.27 -21.39
CA HIS A 578 20.52 -49.74 -21.23
C HIS A 578 21.43 -50.06 -22.46
N PRO A 579 22.78 -50.21 -22.30
CA PRO A 579 23.66 -50.03 -21.10
C PRO A 579 25.01 -49.30 -21.38
N LEU A 580 25.98 -49.41 -20.44
CA LEU A 580 27.44 -49.16 -20.55
C LEU A 580 27.90 -47.69 -20.65
N GLN A 581 28.56 -47.17 -19.61
CA GLN A 581 30.02 -47.16 -19.37
C GLN A 581 30.84 -46.23 -20.30
N LEU A 582 31.38 -45.16 -19.72
CA LEU A 582 32.84 -44.92 -19.71
C LEU A 582 33.21 -43.90 -18.63
N SER A 583 34.42 -44.03 -18.08
CA SER A 583 34.97 -43.19 -17.02
C SER A 583 36.34 -42.61 -17.42
N SER A 584 36.92 -41.83 -16.51
CA SER A 584 38.37 -41.60 -16.37
C SER A 584 39.14 -40.90 -17.50
N PHE A 585 39.50 -39.65 -17.19
CA PHE A 585 40.79 -39.00 -17.45
C PHE A 585 41.99 -39.91 -17.82
N TYR A 586 42.84 -39.40 -18.70
CA TYR A 586 44.28 -39.63 -18.83
C TYR A 586 44.93 -38.31 -19.35
N HIS A 587 46.23 -38.00 -19.21
CA HIS A 587 47.39 -38.74 -18.71
C HIS A 587 48.21 -37.88 -17.71
N VAL A 588 48.85 -38.53 -16.73
CA VAL A 588 50.33 -38.66 -16.66
C VAL A 588 50.63 -40.11 -16.21
N ASP A 589 51.78 -40.65 -16.58
CA ASP A 589 52.23 -42.03 -16.35
C ASP A 589 52.60 -42.31 -14.85
N GLU A 590 52.93 -43.53 -14.36
CA GLU A 590 53.72 -44.59 -15.00
C GLU A 590 53.59 -46.00 -14.36
N ASN A 591 53.76 -47.05 -15.18
CA ASN A 591 54.21 -48.45 -14.91
C ASN A 591 53.42 -49.48 -14.03
N GLN A 592 53.06 -50.60 -14.71
CA GLN A 592 53.19 -52.04 -14.31
C GLN A 592 52.14 -52.84 -13.46
N THR A 593 51.52 -53.80 -14.18
CA THR A 593 51.16 -55.20 -13.78
C THR A 593 49.94 -55.52 -12.87
N ALA A 594 49.37 -56.72 -13.07
CA ALA A 594 48.08 -57.25 -12.56
C ALA A 594 48.29 -58.51 -11.67
N PRO A 595 47.29 -59.38 -11.30
CA PRO A 595 45.81 -59.32 -11.39
C PRO A 595 45.01 -59.83 -10.14
N GLU A 596 43.68 -59.58 -10.10
CA GLU A 596 42.60 -60.39 -9.43
C GLU A 596 42.63 -60.66 -7.88
N PRO A 597 41.62 -61.31 -7.25
CA PRO A 597 40.15 -61.15 -7.35
C PRO A 597 39.39 -61.16 -5.97
N ASN A 598 38.04 -61.29 -6.01
CA ASN A 598 37.14 -61.97 -5.04
C ASN A 598 36.46 -61.28 -3.82
N THR A 599 35.32 -60.62 -4.09
CA THR A 599 33.94 -61.04 -3.66
C THR A 599 33.60 -61.15 -2.12
N PRO A 600 32.44 -61.70 -1.61
CA PRO A 600 31.52 -60.87 -0.79
C PRO A 600 30.95 -61.54 0.51
N ARG A 601 30.03 -60.86 1.23
CA ARG A 601 28.73 -61.45 1.69
C ARG A 601 27.78 -60.52 2.49
N GLN A 602 26.50 -60.88 2.47
CA GLN A 602 25.41 -60.42 3.36
C GLN A 602 25.29 -61.35 4.58
N TYR A 603 24.66 -60.93 5.70
CA TYR A 603 23.36 -61.48 6.21
C TYR A 603 22.91 -60.83 7.55
N ARG A 604 21.64 -61.14 7.95
CA ARG A 604 20.88 -60.85 9.21
C ARG A 604 21.70 -60.49 10.47
N GLY A 605 21.26 -59.61 11.40
CA GLY A 605 20.02 -59.66 12.21
C GLY A 605 20.21 -60.60 13.43
N SER A 606 19.86 -60.30 14.70
CA SER A 606 18.92 -59.32 15.29
C SER A 606 19.24 -59.03 16.79
N ASN A 607 18.42 -58.19 17.46
CA ASN A 607 18.04 -58.10 18.91
C ASN A 607 18.60 -59.15 19.91
N HIS A 608 18.83 -58.91 21.22
CA HIS A 608 18.69 -57.78 22.18
C HIS A 608 19.56 -58.11 23.45
N GLY A 609 19.72 -57.20 24.43
CA GLY A 609 20.25 -57.55 25.78
C GLY A 609 20.56 -56.35 26.70
N TYR A 610 20.48 -56.53 28.02
CA TYR A 610 20.62 -55.49 29.06
C TYR A 610 21.60 -55.90 30.20
N ASP A 611 21.92 -54.92 31.07
CA ASP A 611 22.46 -54.99 32.45
C ASP A 611 23.98 -54.93 32.75
N GLY A 612 24.30 -54.40 33.96
CA GLY A 612 25.64 -54.04 34.50
C GLY A 612 26.23 -55.09 35.47
N PRO A 613 26.80 -54.77 36.67
CA PRO A 613 27.03 -53.46 37.35
C PRO A 613 28.40 -53.35 38.15
N THR A 614 28.52 -52.39 39.11
CA THR A 614 29.57 -52.21 40.19
C THR A 614 30.98 -51.68 39.82
N GLY A 615 31.79 -51.00 40.68
CA GLY A 615 31.62 -50.43 42.05
C GLY A 615 32.92 -49.81 42.69
N ALA A 616 32.84 -49.30 43.95
CA ALA A 616 33.91 -49.04 44.98
C ALA A 616 34.69 -47.67 45.17
N GLN A 617 34.25 -46.87 46.18
CA GLN A 617 34.92 -46.17 47.34
C GLN A 617 36.28 -45.37 47.37
N MET A 618 36.22 -44.19 48.06
CA MET A 618 37.19 -43.48 48.98
C MET A 618 38.47 -42.76 48.47
N PRO A 619 39.07 -41.77 49.21
CA PRO A 619 38.66 -41.01 50.43
C PRO A 619 38.74 -39.43 50.32
N HIS A 620 38.65 -38.70 51.44
CA HIS A 620 38.49 -37.21 51.60
C HIS A 620 39.79 -36.43 51.96
N PRO A 621 39.83 -35.07 51.81
CA PRO A 621 39.68 -34.15 52.97
C PRO A 621 38.91 -32.82 52.64
N SER A 622 39.00 -31.79 53.51
CA SER A 622 38.26 -30.49 53.48
C SER A 622 39.20 -29.28 53.75
N TRP A 623 38.83 -28.00 53.92
CA TRP A 623 37.55 -27.26 54.15
C TRP A 623 37.66 -25.79 53.59
N PRO A 624 37.08 -24.63 54.05
CA PRO A 624 36.32 -24.27 55.28
C PRO A 624 34.95 -23.52 55.04
N HIS A 625 34.82 -22.26 55.50
CA HIS A 625 33.60 -21.41 55.56
C HIS A 625 33.88 -19.97 55.04
N SER A 626 33.00 -18.94 55.02
CA SER A 626 31.72 -18.61 55.71
C SER A 626 30.88 -17.62 54.84
N ASN A 627 29.66 -17.14 55.14
CA ASN A 627 28.98 -16.89 56.43
C ASN A 627 27.41 -16.90 56.32
N SER A 628 26.70 -16.77 57.45
CA SER A 628 25.28 -17.15 57.64
C SER A 628 24.27 -16.00 57.85
N VAL A 629 22.94 -16.33 57.87
CA VAL A 629 21.86 -15.94 58.84
C VAL A 629 20.49 -16.48 58.30
N VAL A 630 20.01 -17.65 58.76
CA VAL A 630 18.99 -17.95 59.82
C VAL A 630 17.50 -17.95 59.34
N LEU A 631 16.73 -18.95 59.82
CA LEU A 631 15.32 -19.27 59.50
C LEU A 631 14.31 -18.57 60.47
N PRO A 632 12.98 -18.73 60.29
CA PRO A 632 12.27 -19.87 60.92
C PRO A 632 11.22 -20.58 60.03
N ASP A 633 10.72 -21.72 60.51
CA ASP A 633 9.85 -22.68 59.81
C ASP A 633 8.34 -22.33 59.77
N MET A 634 7.58 -22.99 58.88
CA MET A 634 6.52 -23.92 59.33
C MET A 634 5.97 -24.85 58.22
N ALA A 635 5.92 -26.15 58.57
CA ALA A 635 5.03 -27.23 58.13
C ALA A 635 4.33 -27.23 56.74
N ILE A 636 4.64 -28.27 55.95
CA ILE A 636 3.72 -28.89 54.98
C ILE A 636 3.00 -30.06 55.68
N PRO A 637 1.69 -30.27 55.43
CA PRO A 637 1.20 -31.59 54.99
C PRO A 637 0.61 -31.50 53.57
N GLU A 638 0.84 -32.43 52.63
CA GLU A 638 0.55 -33.88 52.64
C GLU A 638 -0.97 -34.21 52.62
N SER A 639 -1.46 -35.19 51.85
CA SER A 639 -0.81 -36.15 50.93
C SER A 639 -1.85 -36.87 50.02
N LEU A 640 -1.43 -37.98 49.39
CA LEU A 640 -2.22 -39.06 48.75
C LEU A 640 -2.64 -38.83 47.29
N HIS A 641 -2.18 -39.61 46.28
CA HIS A 641 -2.10 -41.08 46.05
C HIS A 641 -3.32 -41.61 45.26
N SER A 642 -3.25 -42.62 44.37
CA SER A 642 -2.18 -43.12 43.47
C SER A 642 -2.68 -44.31 42.62
N GLY A 643 -2.32 -44.40 41.34
CA GLY A 643 -2.51 -45.59 40.48
C GLY A 643 -3.93 -45.79 39.90
N GLY A 644 -4.13 -46.63 38.87
CA GLY A 644 -3.13 -47.33 38.03
C GLY A 644 -3.74 -48.37 37.07
N GLU A 645 -3.04 -48.60 35.94
CA GLU A 645 -3.14 -49.76 35.01
C GLU A 645 -4.43 -50.02 34.19
N GLY A 646 -4.29 -50.66 33.01
CA GLY A 646 -5.40 -51.21 32.20
C GLY A 646 -5.31 -50.98 30.67
N ASP A 647 -4.69 -51.90 29.93
CA ASP A 647 -4.48 -51.86 28.46
C ASP A 647 -5.77 -51.83 27.59
N GLY A 648 -5.64 -51.30 26.36
CA GLY A 648 -6.60 -51.54 25.26
C GLY A 648 -6.49 -50.62 24.04
N LEU A 649 -5.92 -51.10 22.92
CA LEU A 649 -5.93 -50.39 21.63
C LEU A 649 -7.29 -50.51 20.91
N GLN A 650 -7.87 -49.40 20.42
CA GLN A 650 -8.09 -49.16 18.97
C GLN A 650 -8.72 -47.79 18.64
N ASP A 651 -8.50 -47.37 17.39
CA ASP A 651 -9.22 -46.37 16.58
C ASP A 651 -9.49 -44.96 17.14
N ALA A 652 -8.57 -44.04 16.81
CA ALA A 652 -8.85 -42.60 16.80
C ALA A 652 -9.52 -42.18 15.47
N ASN A 653 -10.78 -41.71 15.52
CA ASN A 653 -11.32 -40.64 14.65
C ASN A 653 -12.82 -40.36 14.89
N ARG A 654 -13.16 -39.33 15.72
CA ARG A 654 -14.36 -38.44 15.69
C ARG A 654 -14.69 -37.86 17.08
N ALA A 655 -14.42 -36.58 17.31
CA ALA A 655 -15.01 -35.81 18.42
C ALA A 655 -14.80 -34.28 18.30
N VAL A 656 -15.38 -33.62 17.29
CA VAL A 656 -15.57 -32.14 17.31
C VAL A 656 -16.96 -31.80 16.77
N HIS A 657 -17.98 -31.96 17.61
CA HIS A 657 -19.26 -31.23 17.62
C HIS A 657 -20.04 -31.63 18.89
N HIS A 658 -20.96 -30.76 19.32
CA HIS A 658 -21.74 -30.83 20.56
C HIS A 658 -20.96 -30.66 21.88
N ILE A 659 -21.07 -29.45 22.44
CA ILE A 659 -21.37 -29.29 23.87
C ILE A 659 -22.90 -29.10 23.95
N SER A 660 -23.54 -29.68 24.95
CA SER A 660 -25.01 -29.71 25.11
C SER A 660 -25.48 -28.93 26.34
N ASP A 661 -26.50 -28.08 26.18
CA ASP A 661 -27.23 -27.48 27.29
C ASP A 661 -28.09 -28.53 28.03
N GLU A 662 -28.17 -28.45 29.36
CA GLU A 662 -29.32 -28.94 30.13
C GLU A 662 -29.72 -27.99 31.27
N ARG A 663 -30.93 -27.42 31.16
CA ARG A 663 -31.98 -27.26 32.22
C ARG A 663 -31.59 -26.54 33.54
N SER A 664 -32.35 -25.58 34.06
CA SER A 664 -33.83 -25.47 34.08
C SER A 664 -34.31 -24.15 34.70
N ASN A 665 -35.53 -23.72 34.34
CA ASN A 665 -36.46 -22.84 35.11
C ASN A 665 -35.97 -21.40 35.51
N SER A 666 -36.81 -20.36 35.60
CA SER A 666 -38.24 -20.18 35.27
C SER A 666 -38.57 -18.68 35.14
N LEU A 667 -39.59 -18.35 34.34
CA LEU A 667 -40.26 -17.03 34.31
C LEU A 667 -41.25 -16.86 35.50
N PRO A 668 -41.83 -15.67 35.77
CA PRO A 668 -41.47 -14.30 35.35
C PRO A 668 -41.36 -13.30 36.54
N LEU A 669 -41.11 -12.00 36.27
CA LEU A 669 -41.85 -10.90 36.93
C LEU A 669 -41.71 -9.56 36.16
N GLN A 670 -42.65 -8.64 36.39
CA GLN A 670 -42.75 -7.34 35.72
C GLN A 670 -42.50 -6.19 36.70
N SER A 671 -42.02 -5.05 36.20
CA SER A 671 -42.41 -3.73 36.71
C SER A 671 -42.17 -2.63 35.66
N HIS A 672 -42.99 -1.57 35.68
CA HIS A 672 -42.88 -0.40 34.81
C HIS A 672 -42.18 0.78 35.54
N PRO A 673 -41.61 1.76 34.82
CA PRO A 673 -40.83 2.86 35.41
C PRO A 673 -41.67 4.09 35.77
N THR A 674 -41.18 4.89 36.72
CA THR A 674 -41.59 6.30 36.95
C THR A 674 -40.38 7.18 37.32
N PRO A 675 -40.40 8.51 37.06
CA PRO A 675 -39.20 9.34 36.93
C PRO A 675 -39.13 10.52 37.94
N ARG A 676 -38.28 11.55 37.65
CA ARG A 676 -38.07 12.88 38.31
C ARG A 676 -36.86 12.97 39.25
N ASP A 677 -36.18 14.11 39.47
CA ASP A 677 -36.18 15.53 38.96
C ASP A 677 -34.67 15.98 39.01
N SER A 678 -34.02 16.80 38.17
CA SER A 678 -34.13 18.19 37.63
C SER A 678 -32.85 19.01 37.99
N ASP A 679 -32.54 20.07 37.21
CA ASP A 679 -31.68 21.24 37.54
C ASP A 679 -30.12 21.12 37.62
N ILE A 680 -29.26 22.11 37.27
CA ILE A 680 -29.32 23.21 36.25
C ILE A 680 -27.90 23.84 35.99
N THR A 681 -27.44 23.97 34.71
CA THR A 681 -26.28 24.79 34.21
C THR A 681 -24.86 24.51 34.77
N THR A 682 -23.69 24.97 34.24
CA THR A 682 -23.26 25.99 33.24
C THR A 682 -22.11 25.52 32.31
N ASN A 683 -21.80 26.27 31.23
CA ASN A 683 -20.89 25.93 30.11
C ASN A 683 -19.36 25.85 30.41
N SER A 684 -18.66 24.89 29.78
CA SER A 684 -17.44 25.10 28.94
C SER A 684 -17.03 23.78 28.22
N PRO A 685 -16.09 23.76 27.24
CA PRO A 685 -16.15 22.83 26.10
C PRO A 685 -15.34 21.52 26.22
N HIS A 686 -15.44 20.71 25.15
CA HIS A 686 -14.89 19.35 24.92
C HIS A 686 -15.76 18.17 25.41
N GLU A 687 -16.96 18.03 24.83
CA GLU A 687 -17.62 16.71 24.76
C GLU A 687 -16.88 15.80 23.76
N THR A 688 -15.99 14.95 24.26
CA THR A 688 -15.62 13.73 23.54
C THR A 688 -16.85 12.85 23.43
N ILE A 689 -17.35 12.62 22.21
CA ILE A 689 -18.55 11.80 21.94
C ILE A 689 -18.25 10.33 22.31
N THR A 690 -18.43 10.02 23.59
CA THR A 690 -18.33 8.67 24.13
C THR A 690 -19.62 7.93 23.79
N VAL A 691 -19.65 7.37 22.57
CA VAL A 691 -20.67 6.41 22.17
C VAL A 691 -20.64 5.26 23.19
N ARG A 692 -21.67 5.18 24.04
CA ARG A 692 -21.88 4.05 24.95
C ARG A 692 -22.27 2.81 24.14
N CYS A 693 -21.28 2.21 23.49
CA CYS A 693 -21.42 0.90 22.88
C CYS A 693 -21.85 -0.09 23.97
N GLN A 694 -23.02 -0.71 23.79
CA GLN A 694 -23.48 -1.75 24.69
C GLN A 694 -22.51 -2.94 24.58
N ARG A 695 -21.93 -3.37 25.70
CA ARG A 695 -21.03 -4.53 25.75
C ARG A 695 -21.78 -5.81 25.36
N THR A 696 -21.78 -6.13 24.07
CA THR A 696 -22.14 -7.45 23.57
C THR A 696 -20.95 -8.40 23.77
N GLU A 697 -21.22 -9.63 24.22
CA GLU A 697 -20.19 -10.65 24.49
C GLU A 697 -19.68 -11.29 23.19
N SER A 698 -19.07 -10.50 22.32
CA SER A 698 -18.52 -10.94 21.03
C SER A 698 -17.01 -11.23 21.13
N PRO A 699 -16.55 -12.49 20.95
CA PRO A 699 -15.13 -12.80 20.99
C PRO A 699 -14.42 -12.34 19.70
N THR A 700 -13.80 -11.16 19.81
CA THR A 700 -12.58 -10.74 19.09
C THR A 700 -12.60 -10.96 17.57
N TYR A 701 -13.54 -10.32 16.89
CA TYR A 701 -13.61 -10.14 15.44
C TYR A 701 -14.42 -8.88 15.14
N ILE A 702 -14.10 -8.13 14.07
CA ILE A 702 -15.00 -7.07 13.59
C ILE A 702 -16.16 -7.74 12.85
N GLY A 703 -17.23 -8.02 13.60
CA GLY A 703 -18.44 -8.66 13.07
C GLY A 703 -19.13 -7.82 12.00
N ARG A 704 -19.99 -8.47 11.21
CA ARG A 704 -20.91 -7.75 10.30
C ARG A 704 -21.83 -6.80 11.08
N ALA A 705 -22.14 -7.18 12.32
CA ALA A 705 -22.85 -6.36 13.31
C ALA A 705 -22.12 -5.07 13.75
N TYR A 706 -20.85 -4.84 13.38
CA TYR A 706 -20.14 -3.59 13.66
C TYR A 706 -20.34 -2.55 12.53
N TYR A 707 -20.58 -3.01 11.31
CA TYR A 707 -20.80 -2.16 10.13
C TYR A 707 -22.29 -1.91 9.82
N ILE A 708 -23.19 -2.65 10.47
CA ILE A 708 -24.64 -2.56 10.32
C ILE A 708 -25.18 -2.07 11.66
N SER A 709 -25.90 -0.94 11.67
CA SER A 709 -26.37 -0.32 12.91
C SER A 709 -27.23 -1.28 13.75
N GLY A 710 -27.20 -1.09 15.07
CA GLY A 710 -27.72 -2.05 16.07
C GLY A 710 -29.24 -2.29 16.08
N ASP A 711 -29.97 -1.81 15.07
CA ASP A 711 -31.41 -1.98 14.88
C ASP A 711 -31.81 -3.41 14.48
N THR A 712 -30.84 -4.28 14.17
CA THR A 712 -31.07 -5.70 13.86
C THR A 712 -29.97 -6.58 14.46
N THR A 713 -30.35 -7.53 15.32
CA THR A 713 -29.43 -8.49 15.94
C THR A 713 -28.97 -9.55 14.93
N ILE A 714 -27.77 -9.35 14.37
CA ILE A 714 -27.13 -10.34 13.48
C ILE A 714 -26.50 -11.45 14.33
N ASP A 715 -26.93 -12.70 14.13
CA ASP A 715 -26.27 -13.85 14.76
C ASP A 715 -24.94 -14.20 14.08
N GLU A 716 -23.87 -13.60 14.62
CA GLU A 716 -22.48 -13.91 14.31
C GLU A 716 -22.11 -15.39 14.49
N ARG A 717 -22.84 -16.16 15.33
CA ARG A 717 -22.55 -17.59 15.57
C ARG A 717 -23.05 -18.43 14.41
N SER A 718 -24.29 -18.23 13.95
CA SER A 718 -24.80 -18.83 12.71
C SER A 718 -24.00 -18.37 11.48
N ALA A 719 -23.54 -17.12 11.42
CA ALA A 719 -22.66 -16.66 10.33
C ALA A 719 -21.31 -17.42 10.26
N ARG A 720 -20.91 -18.08 11.35
CA ARG A 720 -19.71 -18.94 11.45
C ARG A 720 -20.04 -20.44 11.47
N SER A 721 -21.32 -20.85 11.39
CA SER A 721 -21.74 -22.26 11.43
C SER A 721 -21.64 -22.94 10.06
N TYR A 722 -20.43 -22.93 9.47
CA TYR A 722 -20.10 -23.68 8.27
C TYR A 722 -18.74 -24.37 8.43
N THR A 723 -18.59 -25.54 7.80
CA THR A 723 -17.33 -26.29 7.82
C THR A 723 -16.23 -25.52 7.07
N PRO A 724 -15.06 -25.24 7.67
CA PRO A 724 -13.93 -24.66 6.95
C PRO A 724 -13.52 -25.53 5.76
N SER A 725 -13.00 -24.94 4.69
CA SER A 725 -12.58 -25.67 3.48
C SER A 725 -11.37 -26.59 3.69
N ARG A 726 -10.67 -26.47 4.82
CA ARG A 726 -9.57 -27.34 5.25
C ARG A 726 -9.86 -27.84 6.67
N THR A 727 -10.42 -29.05 6.77
CA THR A 727 -10.68 -29.78 8.03
C THR A 727 -9.87 -31.06 8.19
N GLY A 728 -9.20 -31.52 7.14
CA GLY A 728 -8.11 -32.49 7.26
C GLY A 728 -6.84 -31.84 7.83
N GLY A 729 -5.89 -32.68 8.22
CA GLY A 729 -4.52 -32.24 8.54
C GLY A 729 -3.75 -31.80 7.29
N LEU A 730 -2.43 -31.89 7.36
CA LEU A 730 -1.57 -31.75 6.19
C LEU A 730 -1.87 -32.88 5.19
N SER A 731 -1.74 -32.59 3.90
CA SER A 731 -1.77 -33.63 2.87
C SER A 731 -0.42 -34.35 2.77
N ASP A 732 -0.41 -35.59 2.27
CA ASP A 732 0.79 -36.42 2.07
C ASP A 732 1.92 -35.67 1.32
N MET A 733 1.55 -34.77 0.40
CA MET A 733 2.49 -33.92 -0.34
C MET A 733 3.10 -32.83 0.56
N GLU A 734 2.32 -32.23 1.44
CA GLU A 734 2.76 -31.18 2.36
C GLU A 734 3.62 -31.76 3.48
N GLU A 735 3.25 -32.92 4.04
CA GLU A 735 4.09 -33.64 5.01
C GLU A 735 5.45 -34.00 4.39
N LYS A 736 5.44 -34.55 3.18
CA LYS A 736 6.67 -34.90 2.44
C LYS A 736 7.51 -33.68 2.05
N ILE A 737 6.90 -32.52 1.79
CA ILE A 737 7.63 -31.24 1.62
C ILE A 737 8.28 -30.84 2.95
N LEU A 738 7.58 -30.95 4.08
CA LEU A 738 8.15 -30.64 5.39
C LEU A 738 9.31 -31.58 5.75
N GLU A 739 9.22 -32.87 5.44
CA GLU A 739 10.32 -33.83 5.56
C GLU A 739 11.54 -33.43 4.71
N LEU A 740 11.33 -33.14 3.42
CA LEU A 740 12.40 -32.74 2.49
C LEU A 740 13.08 -31.42 2.89
N CYS A 741 12.33 -30.46 3.44
CA CYS A 741 12.89 -29.24 4.03
C CYS A 741 13.59 -29.47 5.38
N GLY A 742 13.51 -30.69 5.94
CA GLY A 742 14.05 -31.02 7.27
C GLY A 742 13.34 -30.25 8.39
N SER A 743 12.06 -29.93 8.21
CA SER A 743 11.32 -28.97 9.05
C SER A 743 11.20 -29.41 10.52
N PHE A 744 11.13 -30.71 10.75
CA PHE A 744 11.11 -31.34 12.07
C PHE A 744 12.52 -31.58 12.65
N LYS A 745 13.59 -31.29 11.89
CA LYS A 745 14.97 -31.50 12.34
C LYS A 745 15.33 -30.48 13.43
N LEU A 746 15.46 -30.98 14.66
CA LEU A 746 15.98 -30.27 15.81
C LEU A 746 17.49 -30.48 15.94
N PRO A 747 18.26 -29.49 16.44
CA PRO A 747 19.67 -29.69 16.77
C PRO A 747 19.84 -30.44 18.11
N PRO A 748 21.08 -30.86 18.46
CA PRO A 748 21.42 -31.46 19.75
C PRO A 748 20.87 -30.69 20.95
N LYS A 749 20.63 -31.39 22.07
CA LYS A 749 20.00 -30.80 23.26
C LYS A 749 20.79 -29.63 23.85
N SER A 750 22.12 -29.70 23.85
CA SER A 750 23.03 -28.60 24.22
C SER A 750 22.81 -27.37 23.33
N THR A 751 22.80 -27.54 22.01
CA THR A 751 22.58 -26.46 21.04
C THR A 751 21.18 -25.85 21.18
N ARG A 752 20.15 -26.68 21.41
CA ARG A 752 18.78 -26.19 21.72
C ARG A 752 18.73 -25.37 22.99
N GLN A 753 19.45 -25.77 24.04
CA GLN A 753 19.54 -25.03 25.29
C GLN A 753 20.23 -23.67 25.08
N ILE A 754 21.39 -23.64 24.41
CA ILE A 754 22.11 -22.39 24.09
C ILE A 754 21.25 -21.43 23.26
N LEU A 755 20.50 -21.95 22.27
CA LEU A 755 19.55 -21.16 21.48
C LEU A 755 18.40 -20.61 22.34
N MET A 756 17.85 -21.41 23.24
CA MET A 756 16.78 -20.99 24.16
C MET A 756 17.26 -19.93 25.14
N GLU A 757 18.42 -20.11 25.75
CA GLU A 757 19.06 -19.14 26.66
C GLU A 757 19.36 -17.82 25.94
N THR A 758 19.92 -17.89 24.71
CA THR A 758 20.15 -16.71 23.86
C THR A 758 18.84 -16.00 23.53
N PHE A 759 17.79 -16.74 23.19
CA PHE A 759 16.46 -16.18 22.92
C PHE A 759 15.90 -15.45 24.15
N MET A 760 15.90 -16.11 25.31
CA MET A 760 15.32 -15.55 26.55
C MET A 760 16.11 -14.35 27.07
N GLN A 761 17.43 -14.32 26.90
CA GLN A 761 18.28 -13.22 27.38
C GLN A 761 18.22 -11.96 26.50
N TYR A 762 18.12 -12.11 25.17
CA TYR A 762 18.34 -11.00 24.23
C TYR A 762 17.16 -10.72 23.27
N CYS A 763 16.32 -11.70 22.97
CA CYS A 763 15.22 -11.56 22.02
C CYS A 763 13.87 -11.36 22.72
N TYR A 764 13.55 -12.21 23.70
CA TYR A 764 12.32 -12.18 24.49
C TYR A 764 12.03 -10.83 25.18
N PRO A 765 13.02 -10.10 25.74
CA PRO A 765 12.75 -8.85 26.46
C PRO A 765 12.03 -7.76 25.65
N TRP A 766 12.16 -7.82 24.32
CA TRP A 766 11.59 -6.85 23.37
C TRP A 766 10.36 -7.38 22.63
N MET A 767 9.95 -8.63 22.88
CA MET A 767 8.75 -9.26 22.32
C MET A 767 8.26 -10.42 23.21
N PRO A 768 7.75 -10.14 24.43
CA PRO A 768 7.42 -11.11 25.47
C PRO A 768 6.12 -11.89 25.16
N THR A 769 6.14 -12.60 24.04
CA THR A 769 4.97 -13.20 23.37
C THR A 769 4.75 -14.68 23.69
N LEU A 770 5.59 -15.26 24.56
CA LEU A 770 5.37 -16.60 25.12
C LEU A 770 4.43 -16.53 26.32
N SER A 771 3.70 -17.61 26.61
CA SER A 771 2.88 -17.77 27.83
C SER A 771 3.60 -18.62 28.88
N GLN A 772 3.23 -18.47 30.16
CA GLN A 772 3.76 -19.22 31.31
C GLN A 772 3.99 -20.73 31.06
N SER A 773 3.06 -21.41 30.39
CA SER A 773 3.19 -22.83 30.02
C SER A 773 4.35 -23.11 29.06
N GLU A 774 4.61 -22.23 28.10
CA GLU A 774 5.74 -22.32 27.15
C GLU A 774 7.06 -21.93 27.83
N LEU A 775 7.02 -20.96 28.77
CA LEU A 775 8.18 -20.53 29.55
C LEU A 775 8.68 -21.58 30.55
N HIS A 776 7.79 -22.42 31.08
CA HIS A 776 8.15 -23.51 32.00
C HIS A 776 8.35 -24.88 31.30
N GLN A 777 8.09 -24.99 30.00
CA GLN A 777 8.37 -26.20 29.23
C GLN A 777 9.84 -26.24 28.79
N GLY A 778 10.60 -27.18 29.33
CA GLY A 778 11.94 -27.47 28.83
C GLY A 778 11.94 -27.84 27.33
N SER A 779 13.07 -27.64 26.65
CA SER A 779 13.19 -27.68 25.17
C SER A 779 12.81 -29.00 24.48
N ASP A 780 12.54 -30.07 25.24
CA ASP A 780 12.02 -31.37 24.78
C ASP A 780 10.48 -31.48 24.83
N LYS A 781 9.75 -30.43 25.27
CA LYS A 781 8.27 -30.45 25.45
C LYS A 781 7.50 -29.37 24.68
N PHE A 782 8.16 -28.47 23.96
CA PHE A 782 7.50 -27.46 23.12
C PHE A 782 6.61 -28.11 22.07
N GLN A 783 5.30 -27.82 22.12
CA GLN A 783 4.30 -28.50 21.27
C GLN A 783 4.30 -28.03 19.81
N SER A 784 4.74 -26.80 19.53
CA SER A 784 4.73 -26.22 18.18
C SER A 784 6.13 -26.18 17.56
N PHE A 785 6.34 -26.98 16.50
CA PHE A 785 7.54 -26.92 15.69
C PHE A 785 7.71 -25.55 15.00
N LEU A 786 6.62 -24.89 14.58
CA LEU A 786 6.68 -23.57 13.96
C LEU A 786 7.24 -22.53 14.93
N LEU A 787 6.72 -22.52 16.17
CA LEU A 787 7.21 -21.63 17.22
C LEU A 787 8.68 -21.92 17.52
N LEU A 788 9.03 -23.20 17.76
CA LEU A 788 10.37 -23.61 18.15
C LEU A 788 11.44 -23.30 17.09
N GLN A 789 11.18 -23.58 15.80
CA GLN A 789 12.10 -23.21 14.72
C GLN A 789 12.21 -21.68 14.60
N SER A 790 11.12 -20.93 14.80
CA SER A 790 11.14 -19.45 14.77
C SER A 790 11.93 -18.83 15.93
N MET A 791 11.87 -19.42 17.13
CA MET A 791 12.75 -19.05 18.25
C MET A 791 14.23 -19.27 17.90
N PHE A 792 14.54 -20.40 17.24
CA PHE A 792 15.89 -20.68 16.77
C PHE A 792 16.35 -19.72 15.66
N VAL A 793 15.46 -19.23 14.79
CA VAL A 793 15.78 -18.12 13.86
C VAL A 793 16.26 -16.89 14.61
N ALA A 794 15.48 -16.40 15.57
CA ALA A 794 15.83 -15.18 16.31
C ALA A 794 17.15 -15.35 17.07
N ALA A 795 17.33 -16.46 17.80
CA ALA A 795 18.55 -16.72 18.55
C ALA A 795 19.79 -16.94 17.66
N SER A 796 19.69 -17.71 16.57
CA SER A 796 20.82 -18.01 15.70
C SER A 796 21.33 -16.81 14.88
N ARG A 797 20.52 -15.75 14.75
CA ARG A 797 20.96 -14.50 14.08
C ARG A 797 21.87 -13.64 14.97
N ILE A 798 21.73 -13.70 16.29
CA ILE A 798 22.57 -12.97 17.27
C ILE A 798 23.59 -13.84 18.00
N SER A 799 23.40 -15.16 18.09
CA SER A 799 24.38 -16.06 18.69
C SER A 799 25.66 -16.13 17.83
N PRO A 800 26.86 -16.06 18.44
CA PRO A 800 28.13 -16.37 17.78
C PRO A 800 28.63 -17.80 18.08
N ALA A 801 27.89 -18.62 18.84
CA ALA A 801 28.39 -19.88 19.38
C ALA A 801 28.73 -20.89 18.27
N PRO A 802 29.98 -21.40 18.16
CA PRO A 802 30.40 -22.28 17.07
C PRO A 802 29.53 -23.53 16.91
N GLY A 803 29.09 -24.14 18.03
CA GLY A 803 28.20 -25.30 18.02
C GLY A 803 26.84 -25.04 17.35
N VAL A 804 26.28 -23.83 17.53
CA VAL A 804 25.05 -23.41 16.84
C VAL A 804 25.28 -23.35 15.33
N VAL A 805 26.38 -22.73 14.91
CA VAL A 805 26.71 -22.53 13.49
C VAL A 805 27.04 -23.87 12.80
N SER A 806 27.63 -24.84 13.50
CA SER A 806 27.90 -26.17 12.94
C SER A 806 26.67 -27.05 12.77
N ASP A 807 25.62 -26.87 13.58
CA ASP A 807 24.41 -27.70 13.52
C ASP A 807 23.41 -27.24 12.44
N ALA A 808 23.20 -25.93 12.31
CA ALA A 808 22.44 -25.31 11.23
C ALA A 808 22.69 -23.81 11.11
N SER A 809 22.67 -23.27 9.89
CA SER A 809 22.68 -21.81 9.70
C SER A 809 21.34 -21.18 10.10
N SER A 810 21.35 -19.87 10.41
CA SER A 810 20.12 -19.12 10.67
C SER A 810 19.15 -19.09 9.48
N GLU A 811 19.68 -19.15 8.26
CA GLU A 811 18.90 -19.39 7.04
C GLU A 811 18.24 -20.79 7.05
N GLN A 812 18.95 -21.85 7.45
CA GLN A 812 18.36 -23.19 7.52
C GLN A 812 17.26 -23.30 8.57
N PHE A 813 17.43 -22.69 9.76
CA PHE A 813 16.33 -22.56 10.73
C PHE A 813 15.14 -21.79 10.14
N TYR A 814 15.43 -20.73 9.37
CA TYR A 814 14.41 -19.89 8.75
C TYR A 814 13.64 -20.61 7.64
N GLN A 815 14.30 -21.37 6.75
CA GLN A 815 13.59 -22.15 5.72
C GLN A 815 12.71 -23.24 6.35
N ARG A 816 13.13 -23.87 7.46
CA ARG A 816 12.29 -24.83 8.22
C ARG A 816 11.04 -24.16 8.79
N ALA A 817 11.20 -23.01 9.45
CA ALA A 817 10.08 -22.24 10.00
C ALA A 817 9.13 -21.72 8.90
N LYS A 818 9.69 -21.19 7.80
CA LYS A 818 8.94 -20.72 6.63
C LYS A 818 8.16 -21.86 5.96
N ALA A 819 8.72 -23.07 5.87
CA ALA A 819 8.01 -24.24 5.35
C ALA A 819 6.83 -24.64 6.26
N LEU A 820 7.02 -24.70 7.58
CA LEU A 820 5.96 -24.99 8.55
C LEU A 820 4.81 -23.97 8.51
N PHE A 821 5.15 -22.69 8.31
CA PHE A 821 4.18 -21.61 8.11
C PHE A 821 3.35 -21.81 6.84
N TRP A 822 4.00 -21.99 5.68
CA TRP A 822 3.29 -22.11 4.39
C TRP A 822 2.51 -23.43 4.22
N ALA A 823 2.94 -24.52 4.86
CA ALA A 823 2.15 -25.74 4.94
C ALA A 823 0.87 -25.54 5.78
N GLY A 824 0.85 -24.56 6.69
CA GLY A 824 -0.21 -24.41 7.70
C GLY A 824 -0.16 -25.53 8.74
N HIS A 825 1.05 -25.95 9.16
CA HIS A 825 1.22 -26.98 10.20
C HIS A 825 0.67 -26.52 11.55
N GLU A 826 0.82 -25.24 11.88
CA GLU A 826 0.28 -24.65 13.10
C GLU A 826 -1.13 -24.10 12.83
N ASN A 827 -2.11 -24.58 13.60
CA ASN A 827 -3.52 -24.20 13.46
C ASN A 827 -3.95 -23.17 14.51
N ASN A 828 -3.18 -22.95 15.57
CA ASN A 828 -3.46 -21.91 16.56
C ASN A 828 -2.96 -20.53 16.06
N PRO A 829 -3.86 -19.58 15.71
CA PRO A 829 -3.46 -18.31 15.12
C PRO A 829 -2.64 -17.43 16.07
N LEU A 830 -2.81 -17.58 17.39
CA LEU A 830 -1.94 -16.89 18.35
C LEU A 830 -0.51 -17.42 18.22
N THR A 831 -0.32 -18.74 18.17
CA THR A 831 1.00 -19.37 17.99
C THR A 831 1.64 -19.01 16.64
N VAL A 832 0.85 -18.91 15.57
CA VAL A 832 1.33 -18.39 14.28
C VAL A 832 1.84 -16.95 14.40
N ILE A 833 1.10 -16.06 15.07
CA ILE A 833 1.53 -14.66 15.25
C ILE A 833 2.75 -14.55 16.17
N LYS A 834 2.85 -15.38 17.23
CA LYS A 834 4.08 -15.50 18.05
C LYS A 834 5.29 -15.91 17.20
N ALA A 835 5.13 -16.86 16.28
CA ALA A 835 6.20 -17.27 15.37
C ALA A 835 6.61 -16.12 14.43
N ILE A 836 5.64 -15.36 13.90
CA ILE A 836 5.88 -14.20 13.02
C ILE A 836 6.74 -13.13 13.71
N THR A 837 6.47 -12.76 14.97
CA THR A 837 7.30 -11.74 15.67
C THR A 837 8.76 -12.16 15.80
N MET A 838 9.03 -13.47 15.87
CA MET A 838 10.38 -14.03 15.91
C MET A 838 11.01 -14.10 14.51
N LEU A 839 10.24 -14.41 13.47
CA LEU A 839 10.71 -14.39 12.06
C LEU A 839 11.16 -12.99 11.61
N HIS A 840 10.68 -11.92 12.26
CA HIS A 840 11.19 -10.55 12.09
C HIS A 840 12.70 -10.38 12.37
N TRP A 841 13.35 -11.36 13.01
CA TRP A 841 14.79 -11.36 13.27
C TRP A 841 15.62 -11.99 12.14
N TYR A 842 15.02 -12.65 11.15
CA TYR A 842 15.79 -13.14 9.99
C TYR A 842 16.33 -11.98 9.17
N ASN A 843 15.44 -11.14 8.63
CA ASN A 843 15.72 -9.87 7.95
C ASN A 843 17.06 -9.85 7.17
N PRO A 844 17.17 -10.60 6.05
CA PRO A 844 18.43 -10.76 5.33
C PRO A 844 18.80 -9.51 4.56
N ASP A 845 17.82 -8.70 4.14
CA ASP A 845 17.98 -7.55 3.26
C ASP A 845 17.66 -6.21 3.96
N GLY A 846 18.16 -5.10 3.41
CA GLY A 846 17.86 -3.75 3.87
C GLY A 846 16.59 -3.16 3.22
N PRO A 847 16.09 -2.01 3.72
CA PRO A 847 14.85 -1.38 3.23
C PRO A 847 14.86 -0.99 1.74
N ALA A 848 16.03 -0.89 1.12
CA ALA A 848 16.20 -0.61 -0.31
C ALA A 848 15.81 -1.78 -1.25
N TYR A 849 15.40 -2.94 -0.73
CA TYR A 849 15.09 -4.13 -1.52
C TYR A 849 13.70 -4.70 -1.20
N VAL A 850 12.93 -4.99 -2.24
CA VAL A 850 11.68 -5.76 -2.12
C VAL A 850 12.02 -7.21 -1.84
N SER A 851 11.67 -7.72 -0.65
CA SER A 851 12.04 -9.05 -0.18
C SER A 851 10.88 -9.71 0.59
N TYR A 852 10.56 -10.95 0.22
CA TYR A 852 9.60 -11.80 0.93
C TYR A 852 10.17 -12.38 2.24
N ASP A 853 11.39 -11.99 2.60
CA ASP A 853 12.13 -12.50 3.75
C ASP A 853 12.58 -11.39 4.72
N ALA A 854 12.36 -10.12 4.33
CA ALA A 854 12.54 -8.95 5.20
C ALA A 854 11.44 -8.85 6.28
N SER A 855 11.74 -8.17 7.38
CA SER A 855 10.82 -8.05 8.51
C SER A 855 9.53 -7.28 8.21
N GLU A 856 9.51 -6.45 7.15
CA GLU A 856 8.28 -5.84 6.63
C GLU A 856 7.25 -6.87 6.13
N PHE A 857 7.69 -7.89 5.39
CA PHE A 857 6.77 -8.88 4.82
C PHE A 857 6.04 -9.61 5.95
N TRP A 858 6.82 -10.10 6.91
CA TRP A 858 6.32 -10.78 8.09
C TRP A 858 5.47 -9.89 8.99
N LEU A 859 5.82 -8.60 9.16
CA LEU A 859 5.00 -7.64 9.88
C LEU A 859 3.60 -7.55 9.25
N LYS A 860 3.51 -7.39 7.92
CA LYS A 860 2.23 -7.30 7.21
C LYS A 860 1.40 -8.58 7.35
N MET A 861 2.04 -9.76 7.37
CA MET A 861 1.34 -11.03 7.66
C MET A 861 0.82 -11.07 9.10
N GLY A 862 1.64 -10.66 10.08
CA GLY A 862 1.28 -10.65 11.50
C GLY A 862 0.14 -9.69 11.80
N VAL A 863 0.20 -8.47 11.27
CA VAL A 863 -0.86 -7.45 11.38
C VAL A 863 -2.16 -7.93 10.72
N GLY A 864 -2.09 -8.49 9.51
CA GLY A 864 -3.27 -9.02 8.81
C GLY A 864 -3.98 -10.14 9.60
N LEU A 865 -3.23 -11.07 10.19
CA LEU A 865 -3.79 -12.11 11.06
C LEU A 865 -4.31 -11.52 12.39
N ALA A 866 -3.61 -10.54 12.97
CA ALA A 866 -4.01 -9.87 14.21
C ALA A 866 -5.34 -9.11 14.08
N TYR A 867 -5.63 -8.51 12.92
CA TYR A 867 -6.96 -7.96 12.64
C TYR A 867 -8.02 -9.07 12.49
N GLN A 868 -7.74 -10.16 11.78
CA GLN A 868 -8.68 -11.28 11.60
C GLN A 868 -9.09 -11.95 12.92
N ILE A 869 -8.18 -12.06 13.91
CA ILE A 869 -8.50 -12.62 15.24
C ILE A 869 -8.71 -11.56 16.33
N GLY A 870 -8.95 -10.30 15.94
CA GLY A 870 -9.36 -9.22 16.83
C GLY A 870 -8.38 -8.89 17.97
N LEU A 871 -7.07 -8.89 17.73
CA LEU A 871 -6.06 -8.47 18.72
C LEU A 871 -6.01 -6.95 18.95
N HIS A 872 -6.58 -6.17 18.02
CA HIS A 872 -6.78 -4.72 18.11
C HIS A 872 -8.00 -4.32 18.96
N LYS A 873 -8.81 -5.29 19.41
CA LYS A 873 -9.94 -5.09 20.33
C LYS A 873 -9.57 -5.61 21.71
N GLU A 874 -9.90 -4.86 22.77
CA GLU A 874 -9.56 -5.22 24.15
C GLU A 874 -10.05 -6.63 24.48
N PRO A 875 -9.15 -7.57 24.84
CA PRO A 875 -9.54 -8.94 25.10
C PRO A 875 -10.46 -9.06 26.34
N PRO A 876 -11.47 -9.95 26.30
CA PRO A 876 -12.33 -10.19 27.45
C PRO A 876 -11.54 -10.76 28.63
N GLN A 877 -12.09 -10.60 29.84
CA GLN A 877 -11.49 -11.13 31.06
C GLN A 877 -11.36 -12.65 31.00
N GLY A 878 -10.19 -13.17 31.36
CA GLY A 878 -9.87 -14.59 31.30
C GLY A 878 -8.37 -14.87 31.10
N PRO A 879 -7.95 -16.15 31.11
CA PRO A 879 -6.55 -16.56 31.15
C PRO A 879 -5.73 -16.20 29.91
N HIS A 880 -6.38 -15.74 28.83
CA HIS A 880 -5.72 -15.32 27.60
C HIS A 880 -5.64 -13.80 27.40
N ARG A 881 -6.13 -12.99 28.37
CA ARG A 881 -6.14 -11.52 28.27
C ARG A 881 -4.72 -10.94 28.14
N ALA A 882 -3.86 -11.29 29.09
CA ALA A 882 -2.46 -10.87 29.14
C ALA A 882 -1.69 -11.21 27.85
N ILE A 883 -1.68 -12.48 27.46
CA ILE A 883 -0.91 -12.93 26.29
C ILE A 883 -1.38 -12.28 24.98
N ARG A 884 -2.68 -11.98 24.84
CA ARG A 884 -3.20 -11.25 23.67
C ARG A 884 -2.71 -9.80 23.63
N ARG A 885 -2.71 -9.10 24.76
CA ARG A 885 -2.12 -7.75 24.90
C ARG A 885 -0.62 -7.75 24.61
N ARG A 886 0.15 -8.67 25.20
CA ARG A 886 1.60 -8.81 24.95
C ARG A 886 1.91 -9.03 23.46
N ILE A 887 1.11 -9.85 22.75
CA ILE A 887 1.26 -10.06 21.31
C ILE A 887 0.90 -8.81 20.50
N TRP A 888 -0.23 -8.15 20.78
CA TRP A 888 -0.65 -6.95 20.05
C TRP A 888 0.39 -5.82 20.14
N TRP A 889 0.83 -5.48 21.36
CA TRP A 889 1.81 -4.40 21.54
C TRP A 889 3.20 -4.76 21.01
N SER A 890 3.58 -6.04 20.97
CA SER A 890 4.80 -6.49 20.28
C SER A 890 4.75 -6.24 18.76
N LEU A 891 3.56 -6.28 18.14
CA LEU A 891 3.37 -5.89 16.74
C LEU A 891 3.38 -4.36 16.58
N ALA A 892 2.64 -3.61 17.41
CA ALA A 892 2.55 -2.14 17.33
C ALA A 892 3.92 -1.45 17.52
N VAL A 893 4.74 -1.93 18.46
CA VAL A 893 6.13 -1.48 18.62
C VAL A 893 6.97 -1.80 17.40
N ARG A 894 6.88 -3.02 16.86
CA ARG A 894 7.73 -3.42 15.73
C ARG A 894 7.32 -2.73 14.43
N ASP A 895 6.05 -2.41 14.25
CA ASP A 895 5.57 -1.56 13.17
C ASP A 895 6.15 -0.15 13.29
N SER A 896 6.05 0.47 14.46
CA SER A 896 6.62 1.80 14.72
C SER A 896 8.14 1.85 14.49
N LEU A 897 8.89 0.81 14.86
CA LEU A 897 10.34 0.72 14.59
C LEU A 897 10.66 0.51 13.09
N ILE A 898 9.77 -0.15 12.34
CA ILE A 898 9.91 -0.34 10.89
C ILE A 898 9.46 0.93 10.13
N SER A 899 8.46 1.67 10.61
CA SER A 899 7.96 2.91 10.02
C SER A 899 9.06 3.99 10.04
N VAL A 900 9.76 4.14 11.18
CA VAL A 900 11.00 4.92 11.34
C VAL A 900 12.06 4.48 10.32
N SER A 901 12.39 3.17 10.31
CA SER A 901 13.47 2.63 9.49
C SER A 901 13.24 2.76 7.98
N HIS A 902 11.98 2.79 7.55
CA HIS A 902 11.57 2.84 6.14
C HIS A 902 11.07 4.25 5.72
N GLY A 903 10.94 5.21 6.65
CA GLY A 903 10.52 6.58 6.37
C GLY A 903 9.05 6.73 5.96
N ARG A 904 8.13 5.94 6.53
CA ARG A 904 6.72 5.83 6.07
C ARG A 904 5.72 5.77 7.23
N PRO A 905 4.39 5.86 6.97
CA PRO A 905 3.35 5.50 7.93
C PRO A 905 3.42 4.03 8.42
N ARG A 906 2.77 3.77 9.56
CA ARG A 906 2.56 2.43 10.12
C ARG A 906 1.57 1.60 9.29
N ALA A 907 1.60 0.28 9.47
CA ALA A 907 0.60 -0.65 8.94
C ALA A 907 -0.61 -0.84 9.88
N ILE A 908 -0.43 -0.61 11.18
CA ILE A 908 -1.46 -0.46 12.21
C ILE A 908 -1.83 1.02 12.31
N ASN A 909 -3.12 1.32 12.15
CA ASN A 909 -3.67 2.60 12.55
C ASN A 909 -4.01 2.54 14.05
N MET A 910 -3.50 3.49 14.83
CA MET A 910 -3.75 3.52 16.28
C MET A 910 -5.17 3.95 16.62
N ASP A 911 -5.85 4.70 15.75
CA ASP A 911 -7.26 5.10 15.94
C ASP A 911 -8.22 3.88 15.92
N ASP A 912 -7.81 2.76 15.30
CA ASP A 912 -8.58 1.50 15.26
C ASP A 912 -8.34 0.58 16.48
N CYS A 913 -7.47 0.99 17.41
CA CYS A 913 -7.02 0.19 18.55
C CYS A 913 -7.84 0.44 19.83
N GLU A 914 -8.68 -0.51 20.21
CA GLU A 914 -9.37 -0.50 21.52
C GLU A 914 -8.59 -1.25 22.62
N THR A 915 -7.60 -2.07 22.24
CA THR A 915 -6.74 -2.80 23.19
C THR A 915 -5.93 -1.82 24.04
N SER A 916 -6.09 -1.86 25.36
CA SER A 916 -5.40 -0.90 26.23
C SER A 916 -3.89 -1.17 26.30
N PRO A 917 -3.06 -0.16 26.63
CA PRO A 917 -1.63 -0.35 26.92
C PRO A 917 -1.38 -1.48 27.93
N PRO A 918 -0.21 -2.15 27.86
CA PRO A 918 0.12 -3.24 28.78
C PRO A 918 0.29 -2.72 30.21
N CYS A 919 -0.15 -3.49 31.20
CA CYS A 919 0.09 -3.26 32.62
C CYS A 919 0.88 -4.41 33.26
N LEU A 920 1.28 -4.28 34.53
CA LEU A 920 2.08 -5.29 35.22
C LEU A 920 1.32 -6.62 35.41
N ASP A 921 -0.01 -6.58 35.52
CA ASP A 921 -0.89 -7.77 35.50
C ASP A 921 -0.78 -8.58 34.21
N ASP A 922 -0.36 -7.95 33.10
CA ASP A 922 -0.09 -8.64 31.84
C ASP A 922 1.23 -9.42 31.89
N PHE A 923 1.96 -9.46 33.03
CA PHE A 923 3.27 -10.11 33.22
C PHE A 923 3.40 -10.96 34.51
N PRO A 924 2.45 -11.88 34.81
CA PRO A 924 2.46 -12.68 36.04
C PRO A 924 3.70 -13.60 36.17
N GLU A 925 4.41 -13.87 35.08
CA GLU A 925 5.64 -14.68 35.09
C GLU A 925 6.91 -13.90 35.47
N SER A 926 6.92 -12.57 35.34
CA SER A 926 8.09 -11.74 35.67
C SER A 926 7.76 -10.24 35.70
N HIS A 927 7.72 -9.67 36.92
CA HIS A 927 7.49 -8.24 37.13
C HIS A 927 8.50 -7.35 36.39
N ALA A 928 9.79 -7.72 36.46
CA ALA A 928 10.89 -7.02 35.78
C ALA A 928 10.78 -7.05 34.23
N GLN A 929 10.06 -8.03 33.66
CA GLN A 929 9.75 -8.04 32.22
C GLN A 929 8.65 -7.04 31.88
N GLY A 930 7.66 -6.84 32.77
CA GLY A 930 6.66 -5.78 32.65
C GLY A 930 7.27 -4.39 32.79
N GLU A 931 8.07 -4.17 33.84
CA GLU A 931 8.84 -2.93 34.09
C GLU A 931 9.65 -2.47 32.87
N LEU A 932 10.21 -3.41 32.10
CA LEU A 932 10.96 -3.12 30.87
C LEU A 932 10.05 -2.91 29.65
N PHE A 933 9.05 -3.77 29.45
CA PHE A 933 8.27 -3.77 28.21
C PHE A 933 7.25 -2.62 28.15
N ILE A 934 6.68 -2.19 29.29
CA ILE A 934 5.70 -1.10 29.34
C ILE A 934 6.30 0.24 28.84
N PRO A 935 7.40 0.77 29.41
CA PRO A 935 8.02 2.00 28.90
C PRO A 935 8.66 1.84 27.52
N TYR A 936 9.01 0.61 27.11
CA TYR A 936 9.46 0.31 25.74
C TYR A 936 8.33 0.47 24.71
N VAL A 937 7.11 0.03 25.06
CA VAL A 937 5.91 0.24 24.24
C VAL A 937 5.61 1.73 24.11
N GLU A 938 5.61 2.46 25.22
CA GLU A 938 5.35 3.90 25.26
C GLU A 938 6.33 4.68 24.36
N ILE A 939 7.65 4.52 24.55
CA ILE A 939 8.64 5.31 23.80
C ILE A 939 8.69 4.94 22.31
N CYS A 940 8.44 3.67 21.96
CA CYS A 940 8.42 3.25 20.56
C CYS A 940 7.13 3.65 19.83
N CYS A 941 5.98 3.69 20.51
CA CYS A 941 4.75 4.21 19.91
C CYS A 941 4.86 5.72 19.67
N LEU A 942 5.34 6.48 20.67
CA LEU A 942 5.60 7.93 20.55
C LEU A 942 6.56 8.26 19.40
N LEU A 943 7.61 7.45 19.22
CA LEU A 943 8.53 7.57 18.08
C LEU A 943 7.83 7.31 16.73
N GLY A 944 6.91 6.35 16.69
CA GLY A 944 6.06 6.06 15.53
C GLY A 944 5.10 7.21 15.21
N ASP A 945 4.44 7.76 16.23
CA ASP A 945 3.53 8.91 16.12
C ASP A 945 4.26 10.15 15.59
N LEU A 946 5.48 10.41 16.09
CA LEU A 946 6.33 11.52 15.68
C LEU A 946 6.74 11.40 14.19
N VAL A 947 7.21 10.22 13.75
CA VAL A 947 7.54 9.97 12.34
C VAL A 947 6.30 10.04 11.45
N GLU A 948 5.14 9.62 11.93
CA GLU A 948 3.87 9.72 11.20
C GLU A 948 3.40 11.18 11.05
N CYS A 949 3.51 12.00 12.10
CA CYS A 949 3.23 13.44 12.04
C CYS A 949 4.17 14.16 11.06
N CYS A 950 5.47 13.84 11.08
CA CYS A 950 6.44 14.36 10.12
C CYS A 950 6.12 13.92 8.69
N SER A 951 5.89 12.63 8.45
CA SER A 951 5.57 12.06 7.12
C SER A 951 4.27 12.62 6.53
N ARG A 952 3.25 12.85 7.36
CA ARG A 952 1.98 13.48 6.96
C ARG A 952 2.06 15.01 6.85
N LYS A 953 3.23 15.63 7.11
CA LYS A 953 3.46 17.09 7.15
C LYS A 953 2.51 17.83 8.09
N ARG A 954 2.15 17.21 9.21
CA ARG A 954 1.13 17.68 10.17
C ARG A 954 1.59 17.44 11.60
N MET A 955 2.19 18.45 12.21
CA MET A 955 2.44 18.52 13.65
C MET A 955 2.07 19.92 14.13
N CYS A 956 0.99 20.05 14.90
CA CYS A 956 0.61 21.33 15.50
C CYS A 956 1.34 21.58 16.83
N SER A 957 1.35 22.82 17.31
CA SER A 957 2.01 23.21 18.57
C SER A 957 1.51 22.41 19.77
N THR A 958 0.23 22.03 19.80
CA THR A 958 -0.36 21.18 20.86
C THR A 958 0.17 19.74 20.82
N GLN A 959 0.29 19.14 19.63
CA GLN A 959 0.90 17.82 19.46
C GLN A 959 2.39 17.84 19.84
N ARG A 960 3.12 18.89 19.44
CA ARG A 960 4.52 19.09 19.82
C ARG A 960 4.67 19.15 21.34
N LEU A 961 3.91 20.01 22.02
CA LEU A 961 3.93 20.16 23.47
C LEU A 961 3.54 18.87 24.20
N HIS A 962 2.61 18.08 23.64
CA HIS A 962 2.27 16.76 24.18
C HIS A 962 3.47 15.80 24.11
N VAL A 963 4.15 15.69 22.96
CA VAL A 963 5.36 14.85 22.82
C VAL A 963 6.47 15.31 23.77
N GLU A 964 6.72 16.62 23.86
CA GLU A 964 7.70 17.21 24.79
C GLU A 964 7.35 16.88 26.26
N THR A 965 6.06 16.91 26.62
CA THR A 965 5.57 16.56 27.97
C THR A 965 5.70 15.07 28.27
N VAL A 966 5.39 14.18 27.32
CA VAL A 966 5.54 12.72 27.50
C VAL A 966 7.02 12.36 27.67
N LEU A 967 7.92 12.89 26.82
CA LEU A 967 9.36 12.68 26.96
C LEU A 967 9.90 13.16 28.32
N PHE A 968 9.49 14.35 28.78
CA PHE A 968 9.90 14.90 30.07
C PHE A 968 9.43 14.06 31.28
N ARG A 969 8.22 13.47 31.18
CA ARG A 969 7.66 12.58 32.21
C ARG A 969 8.34 11.22 32.20
N TRP A 970 8.50 10.61 31.03
CA TRP A 970 8.98 9.24 30.83
C TRP A 970 10.30 8.96 31.55
N THR A 971 11.31 9.85 31.41
CA THR A 971 12.61 9.67 32.09
C THR A 971 12.52 9.66 33.61
N ARG A 972 11.52 10.36 34.17
CA ARG A 972 11.30 10.53 35.61
C ARG A 972 10.37 9.48 36.21
N THR A 973 9.50 8.87 35.39
CA THR A 973 8.63 7.75 35.77
C THR A 973 9.28 6.38 35.57
N LEU A 974 10.47 6.29 34.94
CA LEU A 974 11.18 5.02 34.79
C LEU A 974 11.54 4.35 36.14
N PRO A 975 11.35 3.02 36.26
CA PRO A 975 11.90 2.21 37.34
C PRO A 975 13.41 2.43 37.55
N SER A 976 13.86 2.45 38.80
CA SER A 976 15.24 2.81 39.17
C SER A 976 16.31 1.82 38.68
N ASN A 977 15.92 0.57 38.40
CA ASN A 977 16.74 -0.46 37.75
C ASN A 977 16.90 -0.25 36.23
N LEU A 978 16.11 0.64 35.61
CA LEU A 978 16.15 0.97 34.18
C LEU A 978 16.69 2.38 33.89
N SER A 979 16.72 3.28 34.88
CA SER A 979 17.36 4.60 34.75
C SER A 979 18.86 4.47 34.49
N LEU A 980 19.42 5.42 33.72
CA LEU A 980 20.86 5.58 33.49
C LEU A 980 21.48 6.67 34.40
N SER A 981 20.84 7.00 35.51
CA SER A 981 21.26 8.03 36.48
C SER A 981 21.60 7.45 37.86
N PRO A 982 22.76 7.81 38.46
CA PRO A 982 23.04 7.53 39.85
C PRO A 982 22.28 8.49 40.77
N LYS A 983 21.11 8.07 41.28
CA LYS A 983 20.25 8.86 42.20
C LYS A 983 20.89 9.18 43.58
N GLN A 984 22.20 8.98 43.77
CA GLN A 984 22.98 9.42 44.94
C GLN A 984 24.42 9.83 44.53
N PRO A 985 24.80 11.12 44.55
CA PRO A 985 26.12 11.59 44.08
C PRO A 985 27.33 11.27 44.99
N HIS A 986 27.20 10.39 45.98
CA HIS A 986 28.12 10.37 47.15
C HIS A 986 28.70 9.01 47.55
N THR A 987 28.31 7.91 46.91
CA THR A 987 28.92 6.59 47.12
C THR A 987 30.02 6.32 46.09
N LYS A 988 31.25 6.08 46.54
CA LYS A 988 32.39 5.65 45.70
C LYS A 988 32.26 4.16 45.33
N THR A 989 31.17 3.80 44.68
CA THR A 989 30.83 2.45 44.24
C THR A 989 30.70 2.46 42.73
N TYR A 990 31.26 1.46 42.05
CA TYR A 990 31.14 1.34 40.59
C TYR A 990 29.66 1.37 40.17
N ASP A 991 29.31 2.17 39.16
CA ASP A 991 27.92 2.30 38.70
C ASP A 991 27.45 1.04 37.97
N LEU A 992 26.82 0.15 38.73
CA LEU A 992 26.23 -1.10 38.24
C LEU A 992 24.96 -0.90 37.40
N LEU A 993 24.30 0.27 37.46
CA LEU A 993 23.07 0.55 36.72
C LEU A 993 23.37 1.03 35.31
N ALA A 994 24.38 1.89 35.14
CA ALA A 994 24.97 2.22 33.83
C ALA A 994 25.49 0.98 33.07
N HIS A 995 25.59 -0.19 33.72
CA HIS A 995 25.97 -1.48 33.11
C HIS A 995 24.78 -2.29 32.56
N ASN A 996 23.52 -2.00 32.93
CA ASN A 996 22.33 -2.70 32.43
C ASN A 996 22.17 -2.58 30.89
N PHE A 997 22.24 -3.70 30.19
CA PHE A 997 22.18 -3.77 28.71
C PHE A 997 20.79 -3.39 28.15
N ASN A 998 19.71 -3.70 28.88
CA ASN A 998 18.37 -3.39 28.44
C ASN A 998 18.02 -1.91 28.71
N ALA A 999 18.47 -1.36 29.85
CA ALA A 999 18.40 0.09 30.12
C ALA A 999 19.04 0.93 29.00
N ARG A 1000 20.27 0.57 28.55
CA ARG A 1000 20.94 1.27 27.44
C ARG A 1000 20.15 1.18 26.13
N GLN A 1001 19.57 0.02 25.79
CA GLN A 1001 18.77 -0.13 24.57
C GLN A 1001 17.46 0.67 24.63
N LEU A 1002 16.80 0.69 25.79
CA LEU A 1002 15.54 1.42 26.03
C LEU A 1002 15.68 2.93 25.80
N HIS A 1003 16.86 3.50 26.10
CA HIS A 1003 17.11 4.94 25.96
C HIS A 1003 17.52 5.40 24.55
N VAL A 1004 17.91 4.51 23.64
CA VAL A 1004 18.24 4.93 22.26
C VAL A 1004 17.00 5.50 21.54
N PRO A 1005 15.81 4.86 21.56
CA PRO A 1005 14.57 5.47 21.07
C PRO A 1005 14.28 6.86 21.65
N TYR A 1006 14.51 7.08 22.96
CA TYR A 1006 14.28 8.38 23.60
C TYR A 1006 15.13 9.50 22.99
N PHE A 1007 16.44 9.29 22.84
CA PHE A 1007 17.32 10.28 22.19
C PHE A 1007 17.01 10.45 20.70
N ILE A 1008 16.52 9.41 20.02
CA ILE A 1008 16.06 9.51 18.62
C ILE A 1008 14.77 10.34 18.51
N CYS A 1009 13.84 10.25 19.47
CA CYS A 1009 12.69 11.17 19.56
C CYS A 1009 13.17 12.62 19.70
N LEU A 1010 14.11 12.91 20.61
CA LEU A 1010 14.69 14.25 20.77
C LEU A 1010 15.36 14.77 19.48
N ILE A 1011 16.10 13.90 18.77
CA ILE A 1011 16.73 14.25 17.48
C ILE A 1011 15.70 14.68 16.43
N ILE A 1012 14.59 13.94 16.29
CA ILE A 1012 13.55 14.23 15.29
C ILE A 1012 12.74 15.47 15.69
N LEU A 1013 12.38 15.58 16.97
CA LEU A 1013 11.55 16.65 17.54
C LEU A 1013 12.25 18.02 17.56
N ALA A 1014 13.57 18.04 17.77
CA ALA A 1014 14.39 19.25 17.81
C ALA A 1014 15.16 19.51 16.49
N ARG A 1015 14.77 18.85 15.39
CA ARG A 1015 15.29 19.11 14.04
C ARG A 1015 15.01 20.57 13.64
N PRO A 1016 16.02 21.35 13.18
CA PRO A 1016 15.80 22.70 12.64
C PRO A 1016 15.03 22.66 11.32
N THR A 1017 14.20 23.68 11.08
CA THR A 1017 13.59 23.94 9.77
C THR A 1017 14.67 24.37 8.77
N ALA A 1018 14.55 23.93 7.51
CA ALA A 1018 15.62 24.05 6.50
C ALA A 1018 15.95 25.49 6.03
N ALA A 1019 15.37 26.51 6.65
CA ALA A 1019 15.47 27.91 6.24
C ALA A 1019 16.39 28.79 7.11
N SER A 1020 16.81 28.36 8.30
CA SER A 1020 17.52 29.23 9.25
C SER A 1020 19.05 29.25 9.09
N GLY A 1021 19.66 28.17 8.58
CA GLY A 1021 21.11 27.99 8.61
C GLY A 1021 21.70 27.74 10.01
N GLU A 1022 20.85 27.62 11.04
CA GLU A 1022 21.26 27.39 12.43
C GLU A 1022 21.25 25.90 12.79
N VAL A 1023 22.23 25.48 13.59
CA VAL A 1023 22.28 24.13 14.14
C VAL A 1023 21.72 24.15 15.56
N SER A 1024 20.71 23.31 15.82
CA SER A 1024 20.14 23.13 17.15
C SER A 1024 21.06 22.27 18.02
N SER A 1025 21.33 22.71 19.25
CA SER A 1025 22.19 21.98 20.21
C SER A 1025 21.53 20.75 20.81
N VAL A 1026 20.21 20.75 21.01
CA VAL A 1026 19.44 19.61 21.56
C VAL A 1026 19.63 18.30 20.79
N PRO A 1027 19.44 18.23 19.45
CA PRO A 1027 19.65 16.99 18.71
C PRO A 1027 21.14 16.58 18.71
N VAL A 1028 22.08 17.54 18.75
CA VAL A 1028 23.53 17.28 18.78
C VAL A 1028 23.94 16.65 20.13
N LEU A 1029 23.46 17.19 21.25
CA LEU A 1029 23.64 16.60 22.58
C LEU A 1029 23.07 15.18 22.62
N ALA A 1030 21.82 15.00 22.19
CA ALA A 1030 21.17 13.69 22.10
C ALA A 1030 21.95 12.70 21.22
N ALA A 1031 22.55 13.15 20.11
CA ALA A 1031 23.37 12.31 19.25
C ALA A 1031 24.69 11.86 19.91
N SER A 1032 25.34 12.72 20.72
CA SER A 1032 26.52 12.34 21.50
C SER A 1032 26.15 11.38 22.64
N PHE A 1033 25.02 11.59 23.33
CA PHE A 1033 24.47 10.60 24.29
C PHE A 1033 24.23 9.22 23.65
N VAL A 1034 23.71 9.17 22.42
CA VAL A 1034 23.61 7.92 21.65
C VAL A 1034 25.00 7.34 21.36
N ALA A 1035 25.97 8.15 20.93
CA ALA A 1035 27.33 7.66 20.68
C ALA A 1035 28.00 7.06 21.94
N GLY A 1036 27.86 7.68 23.12
CA GLY A 1036 28.33 7.13 24.38
C GLY A 1036 27.64 5.80 24.76
N ILE A 1037 26.32 5.67 24.52
CA ILE A 1037 25.61 4.39 24.68
C ILE A 1037 26.17 3.32 23.73
N TYR A 1038 26.51 3.68 22.49
CA TYR A 1038 27.11 2.76 21.52
C TYR A 1038 28.56 2.40 21.86
N GLU A 1039 29.35 3.31 22.44
CA GLU A 1039 30.66 2.99 23.00
C GLU A 1039 30.53 1.94 24.11
N TYR A 1040 29.56 2.09 25.01
CA TYR A 1040 29.30 1.12 26.06
C TYR A 1040 28.87 -0.26 25.52
N PHE A 1041 28.20 -0.33 24.36
CA PHE A 1041 27.93 -1.59 23.66
C PHE A 1041 29.18 -2.17 22.98
N LEU A 1042 30.01 -1.32 22.38
CA LEU A 1042 31.23 -1.74 21.66
C LEU A 1042 32.29 -2.27 22.62
N ALA A 1043 32.58 -1.53 23.70
CA ALA A 1043 33.55 -1.88 24.73
C ALA A 1043 33.17 -3.14 25.54
N ARG A 1044 31.90 -3.59 25.46
CA ARG A 1044 31.40 -4.80 26.12
C ARG A 1044 31.10 -5.95 25.14
N ASP A 1045 31.44 -5.80 23.86
CA ASP A 1045 31.12 -6.77 22.78
C ASP A 1045 29.62 -7.16 22.78
N GLN A 1046 28.76 -6.16 22.94
CA GLN A 1046 27.29 -6.29 23.01
C GLN A 1046 26.60 -5.86 21.71
N VAL A 1047 27.28 -5.13 20.81
CA VAL A 1047 26.74 -4.70 19.50
C VAL A 1047 26.15 -5.88 18.70
N LYS A 1048 26.75 -7.07 18.84
CA LYS A 1048 26.32 -8.32 18.19
C LYS A 1048 24.92 -8.83 18.58
N PHE A 1049 24.36 -8.35 19.70
CA PHE A 1049 23.02 -8.71 20.18
C PHE A 1049 21.94 -7.70 19.79
N LEU A 1050 22.32 -6.53 19.26
CA LEU A 1050 21.38 -5.49 18.87
C LEU A 1050 20.56 -5.90 17.64
N SER A 1051 19.27 -5.57 17.66
CA SER A 1051 18.33 -5.82 16.57
C SER A 1051 18.58 -4.86 15.38
N PRO A 1052 18.12 -5.16 14.15
CA PRO A 1052 18.55 -4.42 12.97
C PRO A 1052 18.20 -2.92 12.95
N VAL A 1053 17.21 -2.46 13.74
CA VAL A 1053 16.84 -1.03 13.85
C VAL A 1053 17.96 -0.17 14.44
N PHE A 1054 18.86 -0.75 15.25
CA PHE A 1054 20.05 -0.05 15.76
C PHE A 1054 21.00 0.37 14.62
N THR A 1055 20.88 -0.24 13.42
CA THR A 1055 21.52 0.30 12.20
C THR A 1055 21.03 1.71 11.89
N ASN A 1056 19.72 1.94 11.93
CA ASN A 1056 19.08 3.21 11.59
C ASN A 1056 19.33 4.24 12.70
N PHE A 1057 19.17 3.88 13.97
CA PHE A 1057 19.46 4.77 15.10
C PHE A 1057 20.92 5.27 15.11
N CYS A 1058 21.88 4.36 14.88
CA CYS A 1058 23.29 4.71 14.76
C CYS A 1058 23.53 5.69 13.61
N LEU A 1059 22.95 5.41 12.44
CA LEU A 1059 23.05 6.24 11.25
C LEU A 1059 22.44 7.65 11.47
N VAL A 1060 21.23 7.73 12.07
CA VAL A 1060 20.53 8.98 12.42
C VAL A 1060 21.38 9.88 13.32
N ALA A 1061 21.87 9.37 14.45
CA ALA A 1061 22.71 10.16 15.35
C ALA A 1061 24.04 10.54 14.69
N SER A 1062 24.66 9.66 13.91
CA SER A 1062 25.90 9.96 13.19
C SER A 1062 25.75 11.12 12.19
N ILE A 1063 24.62 11.21 11.49
CA ILE A 1063 24.38 12.33 10.56
C ILE A 1063 24.25 13.64 11.34
N VAL A 1064 23.56 13.64 12.48
CA VAL A 1064 23.44 14.85 13.33
C VAL A 1064 24.81 15.33 13.82
N LEU A 1065 25.72 14.41 14.18
CA LEU A 1065 27.10 14.77 14.53
C LEU A 1065 27.89 15.35 13.33
N LEU A 1066 27.57 14.97 12.08
CA LEU A 1066 28.14 15.62 10.89
C LEU A 1066 27.60 17.05 10.65
N SER A 1067 26.51 17.47 11.30
CA SER A 1067 25.98 18.83 11.15
C SER A 1067 26.87 19.89 11.79
N VAL A 1068 27.62 19.58 12.86
CA VAL A 1068 28.47 20.56 13.56
C VAL A 1068 29.81 20.83 12.87
N ARG A 1069 30.03 20.30 11.66
CA ARG A 1069 31.23 20.56 10.83
C ARG A 1069 31.64 22.05 10.71
N PRO A 1070 30.73 23.04 10.68
CA PRO A 1070 31.10 24.47 10.66
C PRO A 1070 31.74 24.99 11.95
N PHE A 1071 31.67 24.27 13.07
CA PHE A 1071 32.14 24.72 14.39
C PHE A 1071 33.40 23.92 14.79
N PRO A 1072 34.63 24.45 14.65
CA PRO A 1072 35.86 23.65 14.77
C PRO A 1072 36.03 22.94 16.12
N GLU A 1073 35.73 23.61 17.23
CA GLU A 1073 35.86 23.05 18.59
C GLU A 1073 34.93 21.85 18.83
N LEU A 1074 33.67 21.96 18.39
CA LEU A 1074 32.72 20.85 18.45
C LEU A 1074 33.06 19.75 17.44
N TRP A 1075 33.53 20.11 16.24
CA TRP A 1075 33.91 19.17 15.19
C TRP A 1075 35.05 18.24 15.64
N GLU A 1076 36.11 18.78 16.26
CA GLU A 1076 37.19 17.96 16.84
C GLU A 1076 36.65 17.07 17.98
N ALA A 1077 35.82 17.63 18.87
CA ALA A 1077 35.28 16.91 20.02
C ALA A 1077 34.35 15.73 19.66
N ILE A 1078 33.68 15.75 18.50
CA ILE A 1078 32.81 14.65 18.03
C ILE A 1078 33.52 13.60 17.15
N GLN A 1079 34.81 13.76 16.80
CA GLN A 1079 35.51 12.73 16.02
C GLN A 1079 35.51 11.34 16.71
N PRO A 1080 35.72 11.22 18.03
CA PRO A 1080 35.64 9.92 18.71
C PRO A 1080 34.24 9.30 18.67
N ASP A 1081 33.19 10.12 18.67
CA ASP A 1081 31.80 9.66 18.58
C ASP A 1081 31.49 9.13 17.17
N LEU A 1082 31.92 9.84 16.11
CA LEU A 1082 31.83 9.33 14.73
C LEU A 1082 32.62 8.03 14.54
N GLU A 1083 33.81 7.94 15.13
CA GLU A 1083 34.62 6.71 15.12
C GLU A 1083 33.90 5.54 15.79
N VAL A 1084 33.31 5.74 16.98
CA VAL A 1084 32.53 4.72 17.71
C VAL A 1084 31.37 4.24 16.84
N MET A 1085 30.61 5.17 16.24
CA MET A 1085 29.45 4.84 15.42
C MET A 1085 29.85 4.08 14.15
N GLN A 1086 30.92 4.50 13.46
CA GLN A 1086 31.45 3.81 12.29
C GLN A 1086 31.96 2.40 12.63
N LYS A 1087 32.59 2.20 13.79
CA LYS A 1087 32.98 0.88 14.31
C LYS A 1087 31.75 0.02 14.61
N CYS A 1088 30.72 0.57 15.25
CA CYS A 1088 29.47 -0.13 15.53
C CYS A 1088 28.71 -0.54 14.26
N LEU A 1089 28.61 0.32 13.24
CA LEU A 1089 28.02 -0.05 11.95
C LEU A 1089 28.80 -1.19 11.27
N ASN A 1090 30.14 -1.18 11.37
CA ASN A 1090 30.97 -2.25 10.84
C ASN A 1090 30.74 -3.57 11.58
N GLU A 1091 30.60 -3.57 12.91
CA GLU A 1091 30.23 -4.77 13.68
C GLU A 1091 28.81 -5.27 13.36
N LEU A 1092 27.82 -4.37 13.28
CA LEU A 1092 26.45 -4.70 12.86
C LEU A 1092 26.42 -5.30 11.45
N SER A 1093 27.28 -4.83 10.53
CA SER A 1093 27.32 -5.30 9.14
C SER A 1093 27.66 -6.79 8.98
N LYS A 1094 28.32 -7.39 9.98
CA LYS A 1094 28.60 -8.84 10.05
C LYS A 1094 27.34 -9.69 10.21
N ARG A 1095 26.21 -9.09 10.61
CA ARG A 1095 24.91 -9.76 10.83
C ARG A 1095 23.79 -9.18 9.98
N TRP A 1096 23.74 -7.87 9.84
CA TRP A 1096 22.63 -7.12 9.23
C TRP A 1096 23.11 -6.43 7.93
N ARG A 1097 22.65 -6.90 6.75
CA ARG A 1097 23.05 -6.29 5.46
C ARG A 1097 22.69 -4.80 5.35
N SER A 1098 21.65 -4.35 6.06
CA SER A 1098 21.30 -2.92 6.22
C SER A 1098 22.49 -2.08 6.68
N ALA A 1099 23.33 -2.59 7.58
CA ALA A 1099 24.46 -1.86 8.12
C ALA A 1099 25.63 -1.72 7.15
N ILE A 1100 25.70 -2.55 6.09
CA ILE A 1100 26.64 -2.36 4.98
C ILE A 1100 26.29 -1.07 4.21
N GLY A 1101 25.00 -0.80 4.01
CA GLY A 1101 24.51 0.44 3.39
C GLY A 1101 24.77 1.65 4.28
N ALA A 1102 24.39 1.57 5.55
CA ALA A 1102 24.59 2.64 6.53
C ALA A 1102 26.08 3.00 6.72
N SER A 1103 26.96 1.99 6.87
CA SER A 1103 28.42 2.18 7.00
C SER A 1103 29.00 2.95 5.79
N LYS A 1104 28.61 2.56 4.57
CA LYS A 1104 29.05 3.25 3.35
C LYS A 1104 28.49 4.67 3.20
N ALA A 1105 27.25 4.88 3.63
CA ALA A 1105 26.63 6.21 3.63
C ALA A 1105 27.34 7.15 4.61
N LEU A 1106 27.61 6.69 5.84
CA LEU A 1106 28.33 7.45 6.86
C LEU A 1106 29.75 7.81 6.40
N GLN A 1107 30.54 6.83 5.94
CA GLN A 1107 31.89 7.11 5.45
C GLN A 1107 31.88 8.13 4.32
N LYS A 1108 31.03 7.96 3.29
CA LYS A 1108 30.92 8.92 2.19
C LYS A 1108 30.54 10.33 2.66
N ALA A 1109 29.68 10.44 3.67
CA ALA A 1109 29.28 11.73 4.24
C ALA A 1109 30.41 12.38 5.07
N ILE A 1110 31.22 11.58 5.78
CA ILE A 1110 32.46 12.04 6.42
C ILE A 1110 33.42 12.58 5.36
N ASP A 1111 33.72 11.80 4.32
CA ASP A 1111 34.68 12.16 3.25
C ASP A 1111 34.30 13.50 2.59
N ILE A 1112 33.02 13.68 2.26
CA ILE A 1112 32.51 14.91 1.61
C ILE A 1112 32.53 16.10 2.58
N ARG A 1113 32.20 15.91 3.86
CA ARG A 1113 32.24 16.97 4.89
C ARG A 1113 33.68 17.36 5.29
N GLN A 1114 34.65 16.47 5.09
CA GLN A 1114 36.08 16.80 5.22
C GLN A 1114 36.60 17.60 4.02
N ALA A 1115 36.12 17.32 2.80
CA ALA A 1115 36.59 17.96 1.56
C ALA A 1115 36.15 19.43 1.37
N HIS A 1116 35.12 19.89 2.08
CA HIS A 1116 34.60 21.26 1.96
C HIS A 1116 35.12 22.16 3.11
N LEU A 1117 35.46 23.41 2.77
CA LEU A 1117 35.77 24.48 3.74
C LEU A 1117 34.49 24.93 4.47
N PRO A 1118 34.60 25.36 5.74
CA PRO A 1118 33.45 25.88 6.48
C PRO A 1118 32.96 27.20 5.87
N SER A 1119 31.64 27.32 5.68
CA SER A 1119 30.98 28.56 5.26
C SER A 1119 30.88 29.54 6.42
N GLU A 1120 31.38 30.76 6.25
CA GLU A 1120 31.16 31.84 7.22
C GLU A 1120 29.67 32.18 7.30
N GLY A 1121 29.06 32.02 8.49
CA GLY A 1121 27.66 32.40 8.74
C GLY A 1121 26.83 31.44 9.62
N SER A 1122 27.27 30.19 9.83
CA SER A 1122 26.52 29.24 10.67
C SER A 1122 26.48 29.64 12.15
N SER A 1123 25.28 29.63 12.74
CA SER A 1123 25.04 29.86 14.17
C SER A 1123 24.64 28.55 14.87
N LEU A 1124 25.02 28.41 16.14
CA LEU A 1124 24.67 27.28 17.00
C LEU A 1124 23.71 27.78 18.08
N THR A 1125 22.48 27.27 18.11
CA THR A 1125 21.49 27.73 19.10
C THR A 1125 21.85 27.20 20.49
N ARG A 1126 21.84 28.07 21.50
CA ARG A 1126 22.06 27.64 22.90
C ARG A 1126 20.80 26.94 23.43
N PRO A 1127 20.95 25.84 24.17
CA PRO A 1127 19.80 25.14 24.73
C PRO A 1127 19.21 25.97 25.89
N THR A 1128 17.89 26.06 25.96
CA THR A 1128 17.21 26.70 27.09
C THR A 1128 17.29 25.83 28.35
N SER A 1129 17.10 26.39 29.55
CA SER A 1129 17.03 25.60 30.78
C SER A 1129 15.95 24.51 30.72
N ALA A 1130 14.83 24.77 30.03
CA ALA A 1130 13.77 23.80 29.79
C ALA A 1130 14.22 22.64 28.88
N GLN A 1131 15.04 22.92 27.86
CA GLN A 1131 15.63 21.91 26.99
C GLN A 1131 16.73 21.10 27.70
N LEU A 1132 17.51 21.72 28.60
CA LEU A 1132 18.50 21.05 29.43
C LEU A 1132 17.85 20.07 30.43
N ALA A 1133 16.64 20.38 30.91
CA ALA A 1133 15.86 19.50 31.78
C ALA A 1133 15.37 18.19 31.12
N LEU A 1134 15.64 17.99 29.81
CA LEU A 1134 15.48 16.71 29.12
C LEU A 1134 16.73 15.82 29.23
N PHE A 1135 17.84 16.36 29.74
CA PHE A 1135 19.14 15.68 29.90
C PHE A 1135 19.58 15.51 31.38
N GLU A 1136 18.93 16.16 32.34
CA GLU A 1136 19.25 16.09 33.78
C GLU A 1136 19.25 14.66 34.37
N GLU A 1137 18.43 13.75 33.84
CA GLU A 1137 18.29 12.37 34.33
C GLU A 1137 19.34 11.40 33.72
N PHE A 1138 20.51 11.92 33.29
CA PHE A 1138 21.59 11.13 32.68
C PHE A 1138 22.97 11.55 33.20
N SER A 1139 23.91 10.60 33.32
CA SER A 1139 25.31 10.99 33.57
C SER A 1139 25.89 11.72 32.36
N VAL A 1140 26.45 12.90 32.60
CA VAL A 1140 27.14 13.73 31.62
C VAL A 1140 28.34 13.02 30.98
N ASP A 1141 28.90 12.01 31.64
CA ASP A 1141 29.97 11.15 31.12
C ASP A 1141 29.60 10.45 29.80
N LEU A 1142 28.31 10.28 29.52
CA LEU A 1142 27.80 9.68 28.27
C LEU A 1142 27.79 10.66 27.08
N CYS A 1143 28.08 11.95 27.28
CA CYS A 1143 28.01 13.00 26.27
C CYS A 1143 29.33 13.78 26.20
N ARG A 1144 30.23 13.41 25.27
CA ARG A 1144 31.60 13.95 25.21
C ARG A 1144 31.67 15.47 25.08
N ILE A 1145 30.69 16.06 24.41
CA ILE A 1145 30.61 17.50 24.15
C ILE A 1145 29.99 18.30 25.30
N TRP A 1146 29.49 17.66 26.36
CA TRP A 1146 28.87 18.35 27.49
C TRP A 1146 29.73 19.48 28.09
N PRO A 1147 31.07 19.29 28.30
CA PRO A 1147 31.93 20.35 28.86
C PRO A 1147 32.10 21.59 27.97
N ILE A 1148 31.67 21.55 26.69
CA ILE A 1148 31.70 22.71 25.78
C ILE A 1148 30.46 23.60 25.97
N TYR A 1149 29.36 23.02 26.46
CA TYR A 1149 28.12 23.74 26.80
C TYR A 1149 28.07 24.17 28.27
N GLU A 1150 28.65 23.39 29.19
CA GLU A 1150 28.63 23.62 30.64
C GLU A 1150 29.09 25.03 31.10
N PRO A 1151 30.19 25.63 30.58
CA PRO A 1151 30.57 27.00 30.89
C PRO A 1151 29.55 28.05 30.40
N GLN A 1152 28.83 27.76 29.32
CA GLN A 1152 27.83 28.66 28.73
C GLN A 1152 26.52 28.67 29.52
N ILE A 1153 26.21 27.55 30.19
CA ILE A 1153 25.04 27.40 31.08
C ILE A 1153 25.24 28.17 32.39
N SER A 1154 26.47 28.15 32.94
CA SER A 1154 26.77 28.77 34.24
C SER A 1154 26.66 30.31 34.28
N LEU A 1155 26.66 30.98 33.12
CA LEU A 1155 26.72 32.46 33.03
C LEU A 1155 25.41 33.19 33.39
N HIS A 1156 24.29 32.49 33.59
CA HIS A 1156 23.03 33.08 34.09
C HIS A 1156 22.61 32.55 35.48
N GLY A 1157 23.44 31.73 36.13
CA GLY A 1157 23.06 30.96 37.34
C GLY A 1157 23.16 31.66 38.70
N SER A 1158 23.24 32.99 38.78
CA SER A 1158 23.42 33.69 40.08
C SER A 1158 22.09 33.87 40.85
N GLY A 1159 21.46 32.77 41.27
CA GLY A 1159 20.21 32.80 42.04
C GLY A 1159 19.83 31.48 42.74
N ASN A 1160 20.14 31.38 44.04
CA ASN A 1160 19.57 30.42 45.01
C ASN A 1160 19.51 28.93 44.61
N SER A 1161 20.66 28.27 44.58
CA SER A 1161 20.78 26.80 44.73
C SER A 1161 20.50 26.32 46.17
N ALA A 1162 19.38 26.77 46.75
CA ALA A 1162 18.99 26.48 48.13
C ALA A 1162 17.47 26.27 48.26
N GLN A 1163 17.09 25.14 48.88
CA GLN A 1163 15.75 24.85 49.42
C GLN A 1163 14.57 24.89 48.43
N ARG A 1164 14.45 23.83 47.63
CA ARG A 1164 13.14 23.26 47.25
C ARG A 1164 13.09 21.75 47.49
N ASN A 1165 13.08 21.37 48.77
CA ASN A 1165 12.46 20.09 49.13
C ASN A 1165 10.97 20.22 48.83
N VAL A 1166 10.45 19.36 47.97
CA VAL A 1166 9.02 19.02 47.94
C VAL A 1166 8.94 17.60 48.45
N ASP A 1167 8.51 17.44 49.70
CA ASP A 1167 8.48 16.14 50.38
C ASP A 1167 7.39 15.23 49.81
N PHE A 1168 7.69 14.54 48.71
CA PHE A 1168 6.94 13.35 48.29
C PHE A 1168 7.29 12.18 49.21
N GLN A 1169 6.53 12.05 50.30
CA GLN A 1169 6.51 10.83 51.11
C GLN A 1169 5.91 9.68 50.29
N VAL A 1170 6.78 8.93 49.60
CA VAL A 1170 6.41 7.69 48.93
C VAL A 1170 6.02 6.66 49.98
N ASN A 1171 4.72 6.39 50.12
CA ASN A 1171 4.24 5.24 50.88
C ASN A 1171 4.61 3.95 50.11
N PRO A 1172 5.26 2.95 50.75
CA PRO A 1172 5.61 1.70 50.09
C PRO A 1172 4.37 0.80 49.94
N GLY A 1173 3.56 1.06 48.89
CA GLY A 1173 2.37 0.25 48.60
C GLY A 1173 1.43 0.73 47.48
N GLU A 1174 1.72 1.80 46.74
CA GLU A 1174 0.85 2.24 45.64
C GLU A 1174 1.12 1.45 44.34
N GLU A 1175 0.05 1.01 43.68
CA GLU A 1175 0.10 0.22 42.45
C GLU A 1175 0.44 1.10 41.22
N PHE A 1176 1.18 0.52 40.26
CA PHE A 1176 1.54 1.20 39.02
C PHE A 1176 0.31 1.43 38.14
N THR A 1177 -0.25 2.64 38.19
CA THR A 1177 -1.40 3.04 37.38
C THR A 1177 -0.95 3.57 36.02
N PRO A 1178 -1.44 3.01 34.89
CA PRO A 1178 -1.23 3.61 33.58
C PRO A 1178 -1.80 5.03 33.52
N ILE A 1179 -1.04 5.97 32.95
CA ILE A 1179 -1.44 7.38 32.90
C ILE A 1179 -2.69 7.53 32.03
N SER A 1180 -3.76 8.05 32.63
CA SER A 1180 -4.96 8.53 31.94
C SER A 1180 -5.05 10.07 32.03
N ASP A 1181 -5.87 10.68 31.18
CA ASP A 1181 -5.79 12.10 30.78
C ASP A 1181 -6.20 13.17 31.83
N GLN A 1182 -5.89 12.98 33.13
CA GLN A 1182 -6.35 13.88 34.21
C GLN A 1182 -5.24 14.51 35.07
N ALA A 1183 -3.97 14.37 34.69
CA ALA A 1183 -2.83 14.96 35.40
C ALA A 1183 -2.43 16.35 34.83
N THR A 1184 -3.28 17.36 35.01
CA THR A 1184 -3.05 18.75 34.55
C THR A 1184 -2.07 19.49 35.47
N ILE A 1185 -0.81 19.60 35.05
CA ILE A 1185 0.21 20.45 35.72
C ILE A 1185 0.36 21.76 34.92
N PRO A 1186 0.41 22.94 35.55
CA PRO A 1186 0.59 24.22 34.83
C PRO A 1186 1.99 24.34 34.18
N MET A 1187 2.13 23.89 32.94
CA MET A 1187 3.38 23.93 32.15
C MET A 1187 3.68 25.31 31.50
N ALA A 1188 2.90 26.36 31.82
CA ALA A 1188 2.86 27.61 31.07
C ALA A 1188 4.18 28.41 31.02
N ASP A 1189 5.06 28.23 32.02
CA ASP A 1189 6.33 28.98 32.14
C ASP A 1189 7.54 28.29 31.48
N LEU A 1190 7.39 27.08 30.93
CA LEU A 1190 8.46 26.39 30.22
C LEU A 1190 8.53 26.88 28.77
N GLY A 1191 9.29 27.98 28.57
CA GLY A 1191 9.44 28.71 27.31
C GLY A 1191 10.13 27.94 26.17
N PHE A 1192 9.48 26.90 25.65
CA PHE A 1192 9.84 26.23 24.39
C PHE A 1192 9.32 27.00 23.16
N ALA A 1193 8.39 27.94 23.34
CA ALA A 1193 7.99 28.92 22.33
C ALA A 1193 8.92 30.15 22.39
N THR A 1194 9.98 30.15 21.60
CA THR A 1194 10.83 31.34 21.39
C THR A 1194 10.06 32.41 20.62
N GLU A 1195 10.10 33.66 21.09
CA GLU A 1195 9.45 34.80 20.45
C GLU A 1195 10.03 35.05 19.05
N GLY A 1196 9.27 34.82 17.97
CA GLY A 1196 9.89 34.83 16.63
C GLY A 1196 9.03 34.56 15.39
N GLY A 1197 7.76 34.97 15.38
CA GLY A 1197 6.95 35.06 14.15
C GLY A 1197 6.17 33.82 13.71
N GLU A 1198 5.09 34.05 12.97
CA GLU A 1198 4.27 33.03 12.32
C GLU A 1198 5.00 32.47 11.08
N GLN A 1199 5.87 31.47 11.27
CA GLN A 1199 6.38 30.70 10.13
C GLN A 1199 5.34 29.69 9.66
N ASP A 1200 4.95 29.81 8.38
CA ASP A 1200 3.97 28.94 7.75
C ASP A 1200 4.47 27.49 7.65
N LEU A 1201 3.93 26.62 8.51
CA LEU A 1201 4.32 25.22 8.66
C LEU A 1201 3.99 24.35 7.43
N THR A 1202 3.27 24.87 6.42
CA THR A 1202 2.96 24.14 5.18
C THR A 1202 4.19 23.73 4.36
N ASN A 1203 5.33 24.41 4.54
CA ASN A 1203 6.57 24.14 3.82
C ASN A 1203 7.46 23.02 4.43
N LEU A 1204 7.01 22.31 5.46
CA LEU A 1204 7.71 21.14 6.01
C LEU A 1204 7.66 19.93 5.06
N GLN A 1205 8.56 19.87 4.08
CA GLN A 1205 8.81 18.64 3.34
C GLN A 1205 9.62 17.65 4.18
N PHE A 1206 9.09 16.44 4.36
CA PHE A 1206 9.77 15.32 5.02
C PHE A 1206 9.65 14.07 4.16
N GLY A 1207 10.70 13.74 3.40
CA GLY A 1207 10.76 12.55 2.52
C GLY A 1207 11.06 11.24 3.27
N GLY A 1208 10.63 11.15 4.53
CA GLY A 1208 11.06 10.07 5.42
C GLY A 1208 12.55 10.15 5.78
N ILE A 1209 13.01 9.23 6.65
CA ILE A 1209 14.43 9.13 7.02
C ILE A 1209 15.28 8.65 5.82
N GLY A 1210 14.69 8.01 4.81
CA GLY A 1210 15.38 7.58 3.59
C GLY A 1210 15.81 8.74 2.68
N GLU A 1211 14.91 9.66 2.35
CA GLU A 1211 15.23 10.79 1.45
C GLU A 1211 15.93 11.93 2.19
N TRP A 1212 15.63 12.14 3.49
CA TRP A 1212 16.34 13.11 4.35
C TRP A 1212 17.86 12.90 4.33
N PHE A 1213 18.30 11.65 4.28
CA PHE A 1213 19.71 11.25 4.27
C PHE A 1213 20.48 11.52 2.97
N MET A 1214 19.76 11.79 1.86
CA MET A 1214 20.33 11.83 0.51
C MET A 1214 20.01 13.12 -0.25
N ASN A 1215 18.89 13.77 0.06
CA ASN A 1215 18.34 14.90 -0.70
C ASN A 1215 18.32 16.22 0.11
N ASP A 1216 17.82 16.19 1.36
CA ASP A 1216 17.68 17.41 2.20
C ASP A 1216 19.03 18.04 2.58
N TRP A 1217 20.07 17.21 2.71
CA TRP A 1217 21.46 17.69 2.72
C TRP A 1217 22.06 17.52 1.34
N ASP A 1218 21.74 18.49 0.49
CA ASP A 1218 22.30 18.62 -0.85
C ASP A 1218 23.84 18.68 -0.79
N MET A 1219 24.48 17.54 -1.02
CA MET A 1219 25.94 17.42 -1.13
C MET A 1219 26.48 17.97 -2.47
N THR A 1220 25.62 18.66 -3.23
CA THR A 1220 25.91 19.52 -4.38
C THR A 1220 25.39 20.96 -4.18
N GLY A 1221 25.08 21.36 -2.94
CA GLY A 1221 24.49 22.64 -2.53
C GLY A 1221 25.41 23.88 -2.64
N PHE A 1222 26.19 23.96 -3.72
CA PHE A 1222 26.78 25.20 -4.24
C PHE A 1222 26.55 25.22 -5.76
N ARG A 1223 25.50 25.94 -6.17
CA ARG A 1223 25.17 26.29 -7.56
C ARG A 1223 24.61 27.71 -7.61
#